data_AF-A0A6A8GD79-F1
#
_entry.id   AF-A0A6A8GD79-F1
#
_cell.length_a   1.000
_cell.length_b   1.000
_cell.length_c   1.000
_cell.angle_alpha   90.00
_cell.angle_beta   90.00
_cell.angle_gamma   90.00
#
_symmetry.space_group_name_H-M   'P 1'
#
loop_
_entity.id
_entity.type
_entity.pdbx_description
1 polymer ?
#
loop_
_entity_poly.entity_id
_entity_poly.type
_entity_poly.pdbx_seq_one_letter_code
_entity_poly.pdbx_strand_id
1 'polypeptide(L)'
;MTNLLSLSDLRTQFATDRGRVKAVDGLDLTVREGETVGLVGESGSGKSVTALSTMGLIDDPGEIVSGSVELESAHLADEFRAQYKNPEFVDGDVIDLVQAPEEALRAVRGSEIGMIFQDPMTSLNPSLTVGEQVAESLRLHQYGGRRKDSWLNAVRELLPRISRDIDDEVVERTIDVLESVGIPEPGARVDEYPHEFSGGMRQRVLIAIALACQPRMLVADEPTTALDVTIQAQILDLIDDLQEDLGMSVLMITHDLGVVAETCDRVAVMYAGEIVEEGPVDEIFHNPSHPYTYTLLESLPSEEKERLTPIEGNVPDLIDMPEGCHFAPRCPWAKPECTAGEIPYKQHGAGAVDHRSKCVLDDFDTDEYGTEAMVAKETSEPSDNPLLEVDGLKKYYQQGEGFLDRVLGVDQQSVKAVDGIDFTVFEGETLGLVGESGCGKSTAGRSLLHLTEPTDGRVVFAGTDLSDLDSDELRKTRRDMQMIFQDPLSSLDPRMTVGQTIQEPLKVHDLPASDPDVRGEVKTELSGIDSSRVTVTASDEIDAIVGSSDGVATAHVSVTVEGSEVDVSVEERLRVDVEVERDGDTVTAVDVTVSPGDSDRERQRRRVNQLLDAVGLEVGQYDRYPHELSGGQRQRVGIARALAVDPDFIVADEPVSALDVSVQAQILNLLEDLQERFGLTYLFIAHDLSVVRHISDRIAVMYLGEIVEVARTDELFDDPRHPYTQALLSAIPEPDPAASTDDRIILEGDVPSPINPPSGCHFRTRCPQVIPPEDLDIEQAAYREVMDLRQRIEKQSLDVATAREEAMEGRGKQAATVSADGGTAEHGAVVDELRESHLSYSLSPELVEVIDEALEYVVDDDWEHAADVLRDRFESVCERDAPELGTADHPAACHLLDN
;
A
#
# COMPACT_ATOMS: atom_id res chain seq x y z
N MET A 1 24.39 1.13 -27.44
CA MET A 1 24.88 0.92 -26.07
C MET A 1 25.42 -0.51 -25.99
N THR A 2 26.36 -0.76 -25.09
CA THR A 2 26.89 -2.09 -24.73
C THR A 2 25.98 -2.76 -23.71
N ASN A 3 25.98 -4.09 -23.67
CA ASN A 3 25.15 -4.85 -22.73
C ASN A 3 25.89 -4.92 -21.38
N LEU A 4 25.41 -4.20 -20.37
CA LEU A 4 26.03 -4.22 -19.05
C LEU A 4 25.75 -5.54 -18.32
N LEU A 5 24.49 -5.98 -18.34
CA LEU A 5 24.04 -7.22 -17.73
C LEU A 5 23.24 -8.04 -18.75
N SER A 6 23.52 -9.34 -18.83
CA SER A 6 22.78 -10.29 -19.67
C SER A 6 22.42 -11.55 -18.89
N LEU A 7 21.13 -11.88 -18.84
CA LEU A 7 20.59 -13.14 -18.33
C LEU A 7 20.26 -14.02 -19.54
N SER A 8 20.69 -15.28 -19.55
CA SER A 8 20.47 -16.21 -20.66
C SER A 8 19.98 -17.58 -20.17
N ASP A 9 18.82 -18.03 -20.67
CA ASP A 9 18.11 -19.27 -20.27
C ASP A 9 18.13 -19.51 -18.75
N LEU A 10 17.93 -18.44 -17.98
CA LEU A 10 18.00 -18.49 -16.52
C LEU A 10 16.83 -19.31 -15.98
N ARG A 11 17.14 -20.30 -15.13
CA ARG A 11 16.13 -21.15 -14.47
C ARG A 11 16.40 -21.25 -12.98
N THR A 12 15.42 -20.84 -12.18
CA THR A 12 15.48 -20.88 -10.72
C THR A 12 14.29 -21.64 -10.17
N GLN A 13 14.56 -22.63 -9.30
CA GLN A 13 13.55 -23.53 -8.76
C GLN A 13 13.63 -23.64 -7.23
N PHE A 14 12.49 -23.84 -6.57
CA PHE A 14 12.41 -24.10 -5.12
C PHE A 14 11.88 -25.50 -4.85
N ALA A 15 12.56 -26.24 -3.98
CA ALA A 15 12.09 -27.55 -3.55
C ALA A 15 11.00 -27.41 -2.47
N THR A 16 9.84 -28.00 -2.73
CA THR A 16 8.72 -28.06 -1.77
C THR A 16 8.27 -29.51 -1.56
N ASP A 17 7.49 -29.79 -0.51
CA ASP A 17 6.93 -31.11 -0.25
C ASP A 17 5.99 -31.61 -1.38
N ARG A 18 5.39 -30.68 -2.13
CA ARG A 18 4.45 -30.97 -3.23
C ARG A 18 5.14 -31.13 -4.58
N GLY A 19 6.35 -30.60 -4.74
CA GLY A 19 7.08 -30.62 -6.01
C GLY A 19 8.11 -29.50 -6.12
N ARG A 20 8.67 -29.31 -7.32
CA ARG A 20 9.60 -28.19 -7.59
C ARG A 20 8.81 -27.03 -8.17
N VAL A 21 8.81 -25.91 -7.46
CA VAL A 21 8.24 -24.65 -7.93
C VAL A 21 9.22 -24.04 -8.93
N LYS A 22 8.78 -23.84 -10.18
CA LYS A 22 9.59 -23.17 -11.21
C LYS A 22 9.33 -21.67 -11.18
N ALA A 23 10.11 -20.95 -10.39
CA ALA A 23 9.91 -19.52 -10.20
C ALA A 23 10.43 -18.69 -11.38
N VAL A 24 11.50 -19.15 -12.03
CA VAL A 24 12.03 -18.59 -13.29
C VAL A 24 12.32 -19.76 -14.22
N ASP A 25 11.83 -19.75 -15.46
CA ASP A 25 11.91 -20.89 -16.38
C ASP A 25 12.30 -20.47 -17.81
N GLY A 26 13.59 -20.19 -18.04
CA GLY A 26 14.13 -19.89 -19.36
C GLY A 26 14.04 -18.41 -19.68
N LEU A 27 14.45 -17.57 -18.72
CA LEU A 27 14.40 -16.12 -18.83
C LEU A 27 15.64 -15.58 -19.54
N ASP A 28 15.41 -14.78 -20.58
CA ASP A 28 16.42 -14.02 -21.31
C ASP A 28 16.14 -12.53 -21.15
N LEU A 29 17.05 -11.79 -20.53
CA LEU A 29 16.90 -10.35 -20.28
C LEU A 29 18.26 -9.65 -20.46
N THR A 30 18.25 -8.44 -20.97
CA THR A 30 19.47 -7.63 -21.12
C THR A 30 19.22 -6.22 -20.58
N VAL A 31 20.19 -5.67 -19.87
CA VAL A 31 20.20 -4.27 -19.44
C VAL A 31 21.43 -3.61 -20.06
N ARG A 32 21.20 -2.55 -20.84
CA ARG A 32 22.28 -1.79 -21.48
C ARG A 32 22.81 -0.72 -20.53
N GLU A 33 24.04 -0.29 -20.79
CA GLU A 33 24.65 0.81 -20.02
C GLU A 33 23.84 2.11 -20.17
N GLY A 34 23.39 2.66 -19.03
CA GLY A 34 22.57 3.87 -18.93
C GLY A 34 21.10 3.69 -19.33
N GLU A 35 20.63 2.45 -19.47
CA GLU A 35 19.22 2.13 -19.78
C GLU A 35 18.44 1.81 -18.49
N THR A 36 17.20 2.28 -18.41
CA THR A 36 16.24 1.88 -17.39
C THR A 36 15.28 0.84 -17.98
N VAL A 37 15.31 -0.38 -17.44
CA VAL A 37 14.48 -1.50 -17.87
C VAL A 37 13.48 -1.86 -16.78
N GLY A 38 12.19 -1.78 -17.10
CA GLY A 38 11.08 -2.22 -16.25
C GLY A 38 10.82 -3.73 -16.39
N LEU A 39 10.69 -4.46 -15.28
CA LEU A 39 10.23 -5.84 -15.23
C LEU A 39 8.89 -5.91 -14.49
N VAL A 40 7.81 -6.18 -15.23
CA VAL A 40 6.42 -6.11 -14.73
C VAL A 40 5.69 -7.43 -14.86
N GLY A 41 4.58 -7.59 -14.13
CA GLY A 41 3.72 -8.77 -14.21
C GLY A 41 2.94 -9.03 -12.92
N GLU A 42 2.01 -9.99 -12.94
CA GLU A 42 1.18 -10.39 -11.79
C GLU A 42 2.04 -10.82 -10.58
N SER A 43 1.45 -10.77 -9.37
CA SER A 43 2.16 -11.21 -8.17
C SER A 43 2.52 -12.70 -8.27
N GLY A 44 3.72 -13.06 -7.83
CA GLY A 44 4.24 -14.43 -7.94
C GLY A 44 4.69 -14.85 -9.35
N SER A 45 4.77 -13.94 -10.33
CA SER A 45 5.27 -14.27 -11.67
C SER A 45 6.77 -14.60 -11.74
N GLY A 46 7.55 -14.24 -10.70
CA GLY A 46 9.00 -14.52 -10.62
C GLY A 46 9.92 -13.29 -10.67
N LYS A 47 9.37 -12.06 -10.63
CA LYS A 47 10.13 -10.80 -10.76
C LYS A 47 11.25 -10.65 -9.70
N SER A 48 10.90 -10.65 -8.42
CA SER A 48 11.87 -10.53 -7.32
C SER A 48 12.83 -11.73 -7.28
N VAL A 49 12.37 -12.93 -7.65
CA VAL A 49 13.25 -14.10 -7.77
C VAL A 49 14.28 -13.91 -8.90
N THR A 50 13.93 -13.20 -9.96
CA THR A 50 14.87 -12.84 -11.05
C THR A 50 15.96 -11.91 -10.51
N ALA A 51 15.61 -10.86 -9.76
CA ALA A 51 16.59 -9.99 -9.09
C ALA A 51 17.49 -10.76 -8.11
N LEU A 52 16.91 -11.58 -7.23
CA LEU A 52 17.68 -12.38 -6.27
C LEU A 52 18.59 -13.39 -6.97
N SER A 53 18.16 -13.98 -8.09
CA SER A 53 18.98 -14.88 -8.90
C SER A 53 20.17 -14.14 -9.53
N THR A 54 19.94 -12.95 -10.10
CA THR A 54 20.99 -12.07 -10.62
C THR A 54 22.03 -11.73 -9.55
N MET A 55 21.56 -11.43 -8.34
CA MET A 55 22.43 -11.08 -7.22
C MET A 55 23.08 -12.29 -6.55
N GLY A 56 22.68 -13.52 -6.87
CA GLY A 56 23.15 -14.74 -6.19
C GLY A 56 22.68 -14.83 -4.72
N LEU A 57 21.51 -14.26 -4.41
CA LEU A 57 20.90 -14.19 -3.07
C LEU A 57 19.76 -15.19 -2.87
N ILE A 58 19.67 -16.22 -3.73
CA ILE A 58 18.69 -17.30 -3.58
C ILE A 58 19.09 -18.19 -2.41
N ASP A 59 18.28 -18.20 -1.35
CA ASP A 59 18.45 -19.05 -0.18
C ASP A 59 17.83 -20.45 -0.37
N ASP A 60 18.34 -21.43 0.39
CA ASP A 60 17.72 -22.75 0.52
C ASP A 60 16.23 -22.62 0.92
N PRO A 61 15.29 -23.34 0.28
CA PRO A 61 15.47 -24.49 -0.61
C PRO A 61 15.49 -24.13 -2.12
N GLY A 62 15.82 -22.89 -2.47
CA GLY A 62 15.97 -22.43 -3.86
C GLY A 62 17.32 -22.76 -4.48
N GLU A 63 17.35 -23.01 -5.79
CA GLU A 63 18.58 -23.19 -6.56
C GLU A 63 18.44 -22.68 -8.00
N ILE A 64 19.52 -22.11 -8.53
CA ILE A 64 19.66 -21.83 -9.97
C ILE A 64 20.08 -23.14 -10.65
N VAL A 65 19.18 -23.72 -11.44
CA VAL A 65 19.36 -25.05 -12.06
C VAL A 65 20.08 -24.98 -13.41
N SER A 66 19.92 -23.88 -14.15
CA SER A 66 20.59 -23.63 -15.43
C SER A 66 20.57 -22.15 -15.81
N GLY A 67 21.31 -21.83 -16.87
CA GLY A 67 21.48 -20.48 -17.39
C GLY A 67 22.74 -19.79 -16.87
N SER A 68 22.96 -18.57 -17.35
CA SER A 68 24.07 -17.71 -16.93
C SER A 68 23.57 -16.29 -16.64
N VAL A 69 24.33 -15.59 -15.80
CA VAL A 69 24.15 -14.16 -15.52
C VAL A 69 25.50 -13.50 -15.77
N GLU A 70 25.60 -12.77 -16.85
CA GLU A 70 26.85 -12.19 -17.36
C GLU A 70 26.89 -10.69 -17.11
N LEU A 71 27.92 -10.23 -16.39
CA LEU A 71 28.17 -8.81 -16.10
C LEU A 71 29.44 -8.34 -16.82
N GLU A 72 29.36 -7.24 -17.58
CA GLU A 72 30.51 -6.62 -18.22
C GLU A 72 31.23 -5.65 -17.25
N SER A 73 32.37 -6.06 -16.69
CA SER A 73 33.26 -5.21 -15.88
C SER A 73 34.73 -5.50 -16.19
N ALA A 74 35.36 -4.63 -16.98
CA ALA A 74 36.79 -4.72 -17.28
C ALA A 74 37.65 -4.63 -16.00
N HIS A 75 37.24 -3.81 -15.04
CA HIS A 75 37.96 -3.60 -13.78
C HIS A 75 37.98 -4.87 -12.92
N LEU A 76 36.81 -5.43 -12.61
CA LEU A 76 36.72 -6.65 -11.82
C LEU A 76 37.26 -7.87 -12.56
N ALA A 77 37.11 -7.95 -13.88
CA ALA A 77 37.69 -9.04 -14.67
C ALA A 77 39.22 -9.07 -14.51
N ASP A 78 39.89 -7.92 -14.57
CA ASP A 78 41.32 -7.80 -14.30
C ASP A 78 41.70 -8.17 -12.86
N GLU A 79 40.91 -7.72 -11.88
CA GLU A 79 41.12 -8.05 -10.47
C GLU A 79 40.99 -9.56 -10.22
N PHE A 80 39.93 -10.19 -10.70
CA PHE A 80 39.68 -11.62 -10.54
C PHE A 80 40.71 -12.47 -11.27
N ARG A 81 41.20 -12.06 -12.45
CA ARG A 81 42.33 -12.74 -13.12
C ARG A 81 43.63 -12.67 -12.31
N ALA A 82 43.82 -11.60 -11.52
CA ALA A 82 44.98 -11.47 -10.64
C ALA A 82 44.83 -12.27 -9.34
N GLN A 83 43.61 -12.34 -8.78
CA GLN A 83 43.32 -13.01 -7.52
C GLN A 83 43.16 -14.53 -7.65
N TYR A 84 42.44 -14.98 -8.68
CA TYR A 84 42.12 -16.39 -8.90
C TYR A 84 43.04 -17.02 -9.94
N LYS A 85 43.43 -18.26 -9.69
CA LYS A 85 44.27 -19.01 -10.63
C LYS A 85 43.39 -19.61 -11.72
N ASN A 86 43.36 -18.98 -12.90
CA ASN A 86 42.55 -19.37 -14.06
C ASN A 86 41.04 -19.37 -13.75
N PRO A 87 40.43 -18.20 -13.49
CA PRO A 87 38.99 -18.10 -13.21
C PRO A 87 38.18 -18.48 -14.45
N GLU A 88 37.51 -19.64 -14.41
CA GLU A 88 36.66 -20.10 -15.53
C GLU A 88 35.38 -19.27 -15.67
N PHE A 89 35.00 -18.52 -14.63
CA PHE A 89 33.85 -17.62 -14.59
C PHE A 89 34.14 -16.22 -15.19
N VAL A 90 35.31 -16.00 -15.78
CA VAL A 90 35.69 -14.73 -16.43
C VAL A 90 36.11 -15.01 -17.88
N ASP A 91 35.41 -14.43 -18.85
CA ASP A 91 35.76 -14.48 -20.28
C ASP A 91 35.80 -13.08 -20.88
N GLY A 92 36.99 -12.65 -21.33
CA GLY A 92 37.20 -11.23 -21.62
C GLY A 92 36.70 -10.39 -20.43
N ASP A 93 36.09 -9.26 -20.70
CA ASP A 93 35.63 -8.35 -19.64
C ASP A 93 34.27 -8.75 -19.04
N VAL A 94 33.80 -9.97 -19.34
CA VAL A 94 32.53 -10.53 -18.88
C VAL A 94 32.77 -11.50 -17.72
N ILE A 95 31.93 -11.40 -16.70
CA ILE A 95 31.95 -12.21 -15.48
C ILE A 95 30.62 -12.96 -15.38
N ASP A 96 30.67 -14.29 -15.35
CA ASP A 96 29.50 -15.13 -15.08
C ASP A 96 29.29 -15.25 -13.56
N LEU A 97 28.26 -14.55 -13.07
CA LEU A 97 27.92 -14.47 -11.65
C LEU A 97 27.42 -15.81 -11.10
N VAL A 98 26.80 -16.67 -11.93
CA VAL A 98 26.30 -17.98 -11.47
C VAL A 98 27.46 -18.92 -11.14
N GLN A 99 28.56 -18.82 -11.89
CA GLN A 99 29.77 -19.63 -11.68
C GLN A 99 30.78 -18.97 -10.72
N ALA A 100 30.57 -17.70 -10.38
CA ALA A 100 31.48 -16.96 -9.51
C ALA A 100 31.42 -17.48 -8.05
N PRO A 101 32.57 -17.60 -7.36
CA PRO A 101 32.58 -17.93 -5.94
C PRO A 101 31.99 -16.78 -5.11
N GLU A 102 31.45 -17.10 -3.94
CA GLU A 102 30.83 -16.13 -3.01
C GLU A 102 31.74 -14.92 -2.66
N GLU A 103 33.06 -15.08 -2.62
CA GLU A 103 34.00 -13.97 -2.40
C GLU A 103 34.05 -13.00 -3.59
N ALA A 104 33.89 -13.49 -4.82
CA ALA A 104 33.79 -12.65 -6.02
C ALA A 104 32.42 -11.99 -6.13
N LEU A 105 31.33 -12.72 -5.80
CA LEU A 105 29.98 -12.16 -5.75
C LEU A 105 29.88 -10.98 -4.77
N ARG A 106 30.56 -11.07 -3.61
CA ARG A 106 30.65 -9.96 -2.66
C ARG A 106 31.36 -8.73 -3.20
N ALA A 107 32.30 -8.88 -4.14
CA ALA A 107 32.96 -7.75 -4.78
C ALA A 107 32.11 -7.15 -5.92
N VAL A 108 31.10 -7.88 -6.41
CA VAL A 108 30.13 -7.38 -7.38
C VAL A 108 29.00 -6.62 -6.68
N ARG A 109 28.41 -7.21 -5.64
CA ARG A 109 27.36 -6.57 -4.83
C ARG A 109 27.88 -5.28 -4.22
N GLY A 110 27.10 -4.22 -4.20
CA GLY A 110 27.49 -2.91 -3.66
C GLY A 110 28.28 -2.07 -4.66
N SER A 111 29.45 -2.52 -5.12
CA SER A 111 30.34 -1.70 -5.98
C SER A 111 30.03 -1.73 -7.47
N GLU A 112 29.47 -2.82 -7.99
CA GLU A 112 29.04 -2.89 -9.39
C GLU A 112 27.51 -2.90 -9.51
N ILE A 113 26.85 -3.65 -8.63
CA ILE A 113 25.39 -3.77 -8.59
C ILE A 113 24.88 -3.46 -7.17
N GLY A 114 24.11 -2.38 -7.04
CA GLY A 114 23.35 -2.05 -5.84
C GLY A 114 21.94 -2.65 -5.91
N MET A 115 21.31 -2.88 -4.76
CA MET A 115 19.92 -3.37 -4.70
C MET A 115 19.12 -2.66 -3.62
N ILE A 116 17.93 -2.18 -3.99
CA ILE A 116 16.88 -1.74 -3.07
C ILE A 116 15.92 -2.92 -2.89
N PHE A 117 15.69 -3.32 -1.65
CA PHE A 117 14.77 -4.41 -1.31
C PHE A 117 13.35 -3.89 -1.08
N GLN A 118 12.37 -4.78 -1.30
CA GLN A 118 10.92 -4.52 -1.33
C GLN A 118 10.28 -3.94 -0.05
N ASP A 119 10.95 -3.92 1.12
CA ASP A 119 10.37 -3.34 2.35
C ASP A 119 11.41 -2.76 3.34
N PRO A 120 11.44 -1.43 3.55
CA PRO A 120 12.28 -0.76 4.56
C PRO A 120 12.26 -1.36 5.96
N MET A 121 11.09 -1.80 6.43
CA MET A 121 10.91 -2.25 7.80
C MET A 121 11.56 -3.61 8.06
N THR A 122 11.66 -4.44 7.02
CA THR A 122 12.32 -5.74 7.12
C THR A 122 13.80 -5.66 6.77
N SER A 123 14.20 -4.67 5.97
CA SER A 123 15.57 -4.49 5.51
C SER A 123 16.46 -3.70 6.47
N LEU A 124 15.93 -2.70 7.18
CA LEU A 124 16.73 -1.91 8.14
C LEU A 124 16.82 -2.60 9.50
N ASN A 125 18.00 -2.57 10.11
CA ASN A 125 18.20 -3.08 11.46
C ASN A 125 17.78 -2.01 12.49
N PRO A 126 16.70 -2.22 13.27
CA PRO A 126 16.20 -1.20 14.20
C PRO A 126 17.13 -0.94 15.39
N SER A 127 18.15 -1.77 15.60
CA SER A 127 19.11 -1.65 16.70
C SER A 127 20.40 -0.90 16.34
N LEU A 128 20.58 -0.53 15.08
CA LEU A 128 21.73 0.22 14.58
C LEU A 128 21.30 1.61 14.13
N THR A 129 22.20 2.59 14.20
CA THR A 129 21.90 3.92 13.65
C THR A 129 21.87 3.88 12.11
N VAL A 130 21.26 4.88 11.52
CA VAL A 130 21.22 5.05 10.05
C VAL A 130 22.64 5.18 9.50
N GLY A 131 23.46 6.02 10.11
CA GLY A 131 24.86 6.21 9.72
C GLY A 131 25.69 4.94 9.83
N GLU A 132 25.50 4.13 10.88
CA GLU A 132 26.23 2.86 11.04
C GLU A 132 25.94 1.88 9.91
N GLN A 133 24.68 1.82 9.44
CA GLN A 133 24.26 0.92 8.37
C GLN A 133 24.78 1.36 6.99
N VAL A 134 24.75 2.67 6.69
CA VAL A 134 25.34 3.20 5.45
C VAL A 134 26.87 3.05 5.47
N ALA A 135 27.52 3.37 6.60
CA ALA A 135 28.96 3.24 6.78
C ALA A 135 29.44 1.78 6.73
N GLU A 136 28.62 0.80 7.13
CA GLU A 136 28.92 -0.63 7.02
C GLU A 136 29.21 -1.02 5.56
N SER A 137 28.35 -0.56 4.63
CA SER A 137 28.52 -0.81 3.20
C SER A 137 29.82 -0.21 2.67
N LEU A 138 30.14 1.03 3.05
CA LEU A 138 31.42 1.68 2.71
C LEU A 138 32.63 0.91 3.26
N ARG A 139 32.56 0.45 4.51
CA ARG A 139 33.68 -0.24 5.19
C ARG A 139 33.98 -1.60 4.58
N LEU A 140 32.94 -2.38 4.27
CA LEU A 140 33.10 -3.71 3.69
C LEU A 140 33.83 -3.67 2.34
N HIS A 141 33.58 -2.63 1.54
CA HIS A 141 34.18 -2.46 0.21
C HIS A 141 35.51 -1.70 0.23
N GLN A 142 35.66 -0.63 1.01
CA GLN A 142 36.91 0.16 1.04
C GLN A 142 38.02 -0.48 1.88
N TYR A 143 37.71 -1.27 2.92
CA TYR A 143 38.70 -1.80 3.87
C TYR A 143 38.88 -3.32 3.85
N GLY A 144 38.08 -4.05 3.06
CA GLY A 144 38.13 -5.52 2.92
C GLY A 144 39.45 -6.10 2.42
N GLY A 145 40.37 -5.26 1.89
CA GLY A 145 41.71 -5.67 1.45
C GLY A 145 42.74 -5.89 2.57
N ARG A 146 42.47 -5.51 3.83
CA ARG A 146 43.44 -5.71 4.95
C ARG A 146 43.26 -7.10 5.59
N ARG A 147 44.04 -8.06 5.08
CA ARG A 147 44.29 -9.43 5.59
C ARG A 147 43.84 -9.73 7.03
N LYS A 148 43.04 -10.80 7.13
CA LYS A 148 42.83 -11.69 8.29
C LYS A 148 44.12 -11.95 9.06
N ASP A 149 44.13 -11.58 10.35
CA ASP A 149 44.84 -12.33 11.36
C ASP A 149 44.00 -12.41 12.65
N SER A 150 43.61 -13.66 12.97
CA SER A 150 43.05 -14.15 14.23
C SER A 150 41.54 -13.98 14.48
N TRP A 151 40.89 -15.11 14.75
CA TRP A 151 39.49 -15.30 15.19
C TRP A 151 39.10 -14.44 16.42
N LEU A 152 40.10 -13.93 17.16
CA LEU A 152 39.93 -12.99 18.28
C LEU A 152 39.59 -11.55 17.85
N ASN A 153 39.86 -11.14 16.60
CA ASN A 153 39.54 -9.80 16.11
C ASN A 153 38.12 -9.72 15.52
N ALA A 154 37.64 -10.77 14.86
CA ALA A 154 36.23 -10.87 14.43
C ALA A 154 35.24 -10.87 15.62
N VAL A 155 35.64 -11.50 16.74
CA VAL A 155 34.86 -11.46 18.00
C VAL A 155 34.95 -10.08 18.68
N ARG A 156 35.89 -9.23 18.27
CA ARG A 156 36.05 -7.86 18.78
C ARG A 156 35.19 -6.86 18.01
N GLU A 157 34.89 -7.13 16.73
CA GLU A 157 33.92 -6.38 15.90
C GLU A 157 32.47 -6.70 16.30
N LEU A 158 32.19 -7.91 16.79
CA LEU A 158 30.85 -8.32 17.27
C LEU A 158 30.49 -7.83 18.68
N LEU A 159 31.36 -7.08 19.36
CA LEU A 159 31.08 -6.52 20.68
C LEU A 159 30.77 -5.02 20.57
N PRO A 160 29.56 -4.57 20.96
CA PRO A 160 29.23 -3.16 20.94
C PRO A 160 30.04 -2.46 22.04
N ARG A 161 31.06 -1.72 21.65
CA ARG A 161 31.69 -0.70 22.48
C ARG A 161 31.58 0.64 21.76
N ILE A 162 30.55 1.38 22.16
CA ILE A 162 30.62 2.77 22.64
C ILE A 162 32.01 3.38 22.36
N SER A 163 32.15 4.10 21.25
CA SER A 163 33.00 5.30 20.99
C SER A 163 33.66 5.27 19.61
N ARG A 164 33.30 6.26 18.77
CA ARG A 164 34.22 7.19 18.09
C ARG A 164 35.50 6.63 17.43
N ASP A 165 35.39 5.57 16.64
CA ASP A 165 36.43 5.18 15.68
C ASP A 165 35.75 4.84 14.33
N ILE A 166 34.84 5.70 13.86
CA ILE A 166 34.56 5.78 12.42
C ILE A 166 35.68 6.67 11.86
N ASP A 167 36.40 6.20 10.84
CA ASP A 167 37.37 7.05 10.15
C ASP A 167 36.63 8.31 9.69
N ASP A 168 37.16 9.52 10.00
CA ASP A 168 36.48 10.79 9.70
C ASP A 168 36.05 10.85 8.21
N GLU A 169 36.86 10.27 7.31
CA GLU A 169 36.58 10.12 5.87
C GLU A 169 35.34 9.27 5.56
N VAL A 170 35.06 8.21 6.34
CA VAL A 170 33.88 7.36 6.15
C VAL A 170 32.63 8.06 6.69
N VAL A 171 32.75 8.86 7.76
CA VAL A 171 31.63 9.66 8.27
C VAL A 171 31.25 10.72 7.24
N GLU A 172 32.23 11.48 6.75
CA GLU A 172 32.03 12.49 5.72
C GLU A 172 31.36 11.88 4.48
N ARG A 173 31.89 10.75 3.98
CA ARG A 173 31.28 10.03 2.86
C ARG A 173 29.86 9.52 3.15
N THR A 174 29.56 9.14 4.40
CA THR A 174 28.21 8.72 4.80
C THR A 174 27.25 9.90 4.76
N ILE A 175 27.70 11.07 5.23
CA ILE A 175 26.94 12.31 5.19
C ILE A 175 26.68 12.72 3.74
N ASP A 176 27.69 12.69 2.86
CA ASP A 176 27.55 12.97 1.42
C ASP A 176 26.48 12.07 0.77
N VAL A 177 26.51 10.77 1.07
CA VAL A 177 25.54 9.82 0.49
C VAL A 177 24.14 10.09 1.02
N LEU A 178 23.98 10.36 2.31
CA LEU A 178 22.69 10.73 2.90
C LEU A 178 22.16 12.06 2.31
N GLU A 179 23.04 13.02 2.06
CA GLU A 179 22.70 14.28 1.37
C GLU A 179 22.20 14.02 -0.05
N SER A 180 22.93 13.19 -0.80
CA SER A 180 22.59 12.88 -2.21
C SER A 180 21.23 12.19 -2.38
N VAL A 181 20.74 11.51 -1.36
CA VAL A 181 19.39 10.90 -1.37
C VAL A 181 18.32 11.82 -0.77
N GLY A 182 18.66 13.07 -0.47
CA GLY A 182 17.75 14.08 0.06
C GLY A 182 17.37 13.86 1.53
N ILE A 183 18.22 13.21 2.35
CA ILE A 183 18.03 13.23 3.80
C ILE A 183 18.40 14.65 4.29
N PRO A 184 17.46 15.38 4.92
CA PRO A 184 17.76 16.70 5.44
C PRO A 184 18.79 16.61 6.57
N GLU A 185 19.69 17.60 6.66
CA GLU A 185 20.72 17.73 7.70
C GLU A 185 21.39 16.39 8.07
N PRO A 186 22.03 15.74 7.09
CA PRO A 186 22.54 14.38 7.23
C PRO A 186 23.56 14.26 8.37
N GLY A 187 24.32 15.33 8.65
CA GLY A 187 25.26 15.39 9.77
C GLY A 187 24.60 15.25 11.16
N ALA A 188 23.37 15.75 11.34
CA ALA A 188 22.64 15.60 12.60
C ALA A 188 21.92 14.24 12.68
N ARG A 189 21.40 13.74 11.56
CA ARG A 189 20.58 12.52 11.50
C ARG A 189 21.38 11.22 11.38
N VAL A 190 22.69 11.29 11.15
CA VAL A 190 23.58 10.12 11.03
C VAL A 190 23.55 9.22 12.29
N ASP A 191 23.30 9.81 13.46
CA ASP A 191 23.25 9.13 14.76
C ASP A 191 21.83 8.66 15.17
N GLU A 192 20.80 8.97 14.37
CA GLU A 192 19.41 8.58 14.62
C GLU A 192 19.13 7.13 14.18
N TYR A 193 18.09 6.53 14.76
CA TYR A 193 17.66 5.17 14.48
C TYR A 193 16.53 5.12 13.46
N PRO A 194 16.34 3.99 12.73
CA PRO A 194 15.28 3.85 11.73
C PRO A 194 13.88 4.20 12.25
N HIS A 195 13.54 3.87 13.49
CA HIS A 195 12.22 4.13 14.04
C HIS A 195 11.93 5.62 14.29
N GLU A 196 12.94 6.47 14.25
CA GLU A 196 12.84 7.94 14.37
C GLU A 196 12.61 8.60 13.00
N PHE A 197 12.80 7.86 11.91
CA PHE A 197 12.61 8.33 10.52
C PHE A 197 11.16 8.11 10.04
N SER A 198 10.71 8.98 9.13
CA SER A 198 9.47 8.80 8.35
C SER A 198 9.59 7.61 7.38
N GLY A 199 8.47 7.14 6.81
CA GLY A 199 8.49 6.05 5.82
C GLY A 199 9.36 6.40 4.59
N GLY A 200 9.19 7.61 4.04
CA GLY A 200 9.99 8.11 2.93
C GLY A 200 11.48 8.27 3.29
N MET A 201 11.79 8.77 4.49
CA MET A 201 13.19 8.84 4.95
C MET A 201 13.82 7.46 5.10
N ARG A 202 13.09 6.45 5.59
CA ARG A 202 13.60 5.06 5.64
C ARG A 202 13.88 4.51 4.24
N GLN A 203 13.04 4.83 3.27
CA GLN A 203 13.28 4.46 1.87
C GLN A 203 14.53 5.13 1.33
N ARG A 204 14.70 6.45 1.54
CA ARG A 204 15.92 7.19 1.17
C ARG A 204 17.17 6.58 1.80
N VAL A 205 17.09 6.11 3.05
CA VAL A 205 18.21 5.39 3.70
C VAL A 205 18.52 4.06 3.00
N LEU A 206 17.52 3.28 2.58
CA LEU A 206 17.77 2.08 1.77
C LEU A 206 18.46 2.41 0.44
N ILE A 207 18.03 3.48 -0.22
CA ILE A 207 18.66 3.98 -1.45
C ILE A 207 20.11 4.38 -1.16
N ALA A 208 20.37 5.09 -0.06
CA ALA A 208 21.71 5.45 0.38
C ALA A 208 22.60 4.22 0.62
N ILE A 209 22.07 3.16 1.24
CA ILE A 209 22.80 1.90 1.43
C ILE A 209 23.14 1.26 0.06
N ALA A 210 22.18 1.23 -0.86
CA ALA A 210 22.37 0.66 -2.21
C ALA A 210 23.40 1.46 -3.04
N LEU A 211 23.45 2.78 -2.85
CA LEU A 211 24.31 3.71 -3.60
C LEU A 211 25.61 4.07 -2.90
N ALA A 212 25.83 3.62 -1.66
CA ALA A 212 27.01 3.96 -0.87
C ALA A 212 28.32 3.72 -1.63
N CYS A 213 28.36 2.68 -2.46
CA CYS A 213 29.53 2.30 -3.26
C CYS A 213 29.45 2.76 -4.73
N GLN A 214 28.49 3.62 -5.08
CA GLN A 214 28.26 4.19 -6.43
C GLN A 214 28.24 3.10 -7.52
N PRO A 215 27.26 2.18 -7.48
CA PRO A 215 27.20 1.07 -8.42
C PRO A 215 26.95 1.56 -9.86
N ARG A 216 27.41 0.78 -10.85
CA ARG A 216 27.07 1.02 -12.26
C ARG A 216 25.66 0.56 -12.62
N MET A 217 25.08 -0.31 -11.79
CA MET A 217 23.71 -0.80 -11.96
C MET A 217 22.95 -0.81 -10.63
N LEU A 218 21.70 -0.36 -10.66
CA LEU A 218 20.77 -0.44 -9.54
C LEU A 218 19.65 -1.43 -9.86
N VAL A 219 19.42 -2.40 -8.98
CA VAL A 219 18.23 -3.25 -8.98
C VAL A 219 17.24 -2.68 -7.98
N ALA A 220 16.15 -2.11 -8.45
CA ALA A 220 15.11 -1.53 -7.60
C ALA A 220 13.91 -2.49 -7.54
N ASP A 221 13.81 -3.29 -6.47
CA ASP A 221 12.71 -4.23 -6.29
C ASP A 221 11.58 -3.59 -5.50
N GLU A 222 10.54 -3.15 -6.21
CA GLU A 222 9.38 -2.47 -5.66
C GLU A 222 9.75 -1.28 -4.74
N PRO A 223 10.53 -0.31 -5.23
CA PRO A 223 11.12 0.76 -4.40
C PRO A 223 10.10 1.76 -3.85
N THR A 224 8.85 1.71 -4.31
CA THR A 224 7.79 2.65 -3.89
C THR A 224 6.66 1.95 -3.13
N THR A 225 6.75 0.63 -2.90
CA THR A 225 5.73 -0.12 -2.20
C THR A 225 5.53 0.41 -0.77
N ALA A 226 4.26 0.53 -0.36
CA ALA A 226 3.82 1.04 0.95
C ALA A 226 4.17 2.52 1.23
N LEU A 227 4.50 3.29 0.20
CA LEU A 227 4.61 4.76 0.26
C LEU A 227 3.32 5.40 -0.27
N ASP A 228 3.02 6.61 0.18
CA ASP A 228 1.96 7.41 -0.43
C ASP A 228 2.39 8.01 -1.77
N VAL A 229 1.43 8.49 -2.57
CA VAL A 229 1.67 8.95 -3.95
C VAL A 229 2.66 10.10 -4.06
N THR A 230 2.74 11.01 -3.08
CA THR A 230 3.68 12.14 -3.13
C THR A 230 5.10 11.67 -2.80
N ILE A 231 5.26 10.82 -1.79
CA ILE A 231 6.55 10.22 -1.47
C ILE A 231 7.01 9.26 -2.57
N GLN A 232 6.10 8.49 -3.19
CA GLN A 232 6.41 7.65 -4.35
C GLN A 232 7.00 8.49 -5.48
N ALA A 233 6.34 9.58 -5.89
CA ALA A 233 6.85 10.46 -6.94
C ALA A 233 8.24 11.00 -6.60
N GLN A 234 8.45 11.49 -5.37
CA GLN A 234 9.77 11.97 -4.92
C GLN A 234 10.87 10.90 -4.97
N ILE A 235 10.55 9.64 -4.70
CA ILE A 235 11.52 8.55 -4.74
C ILE A 235 11.85 8.16 -6.18
N LEU A 236 10.87 8.20 -7.09
CA LEU A 236 11.09 7.96 -8.52
C LEU A 236 11.94 9.08 -9.12
N ASP A 237 11.57 10.34 -8.89
CA ASP A 237 12.35 11.52 -9.32
C ASP A 237 13.79 11.42 -8.79
N LEU A 238 13.98 11.03 -7.52
CA LEU A 238 15.31 10.81 -6.95
C LEU A 238 16.10 9.73 -7.69
N ILE A 239 15.48 8.59 -8.02
CA ILE A 239 16.16 7.50 -8.73
C ILE A 239 16.56 7.96 -10.13
N ASP A 240 15.70 8.72 -10.81
CA ASP A 240 15.94 9.27 -12.15
C ASP A 240 17.07 10.31 -12.13
N ASP A 241 17.05 11.26 -11.19
CA ASP A 241 18.13 12.24 -10.99
C ASP A 241 19.49 11.54 -10.76
N LEU A 242 19.50 10.52 -9.89
CA LEU A 242 20.70 9.73 -9.63
C LEU A 242 21.14 8.90 -10.84
N GLN A 243 20.19 8.44 -11.66
CA GLN A 243 20.46 7.71 -12.89
C GLN A 243 21.20 8.61 -13.88
N GLU A 244 20.74 9.85 -14.04
CA GLU A 244 21.36 10.86 -14.90
C GLU A 244 22.73 11.29 -14.37
N ASP A 245 22.83 11.59 -13.07
CA ASP A 245 24.05 12.11 -12.44
C ASP A 245 25.19 11.08 -12.38
N LEU A 246 24.86 9.82 -12.09
CA LEU A 246 25.85 8.74 -11.97
C LEU A 246 26.04 7.97 -13.29
N GLY A 247 25.15 8.16 -14.27
CA GLY A 247 25.11 7.37 -15.50
C GLY A 247 24.87 5.87 -15.23
N MET A 248 24.14 5.54 -14.16
CA MET A 248 23.87 4.16 -13.78
C MET A 248 22.79 3.53 -14.68
N SER A 249 22.75 2.21 -14.76
CA SER A 249 21.66 1.48 -15.41
C SER A 249 20.68 1.00 -14.34
N VAL A 250 19.39 0.99 -14.62
CA VAL A 250 18.37 0.63 -13.61
C VAL A 250 17.55 -0.56 -14.09
N LEU A 251 17.46 -1.61 -13.27
CA LEU A 251 16.44 -2.65 -13.41
C LEU A 251 15.33 -2.35 -12.40
N MET A 252 14.25 -1.77 -12.89
CA MET A 252 13.08 -1.41 -12.09
C MET A 252 12.11 -2.59 -12.07
N ILE A 253 11.86 -3.17 -10.90
CA ILE A 253 10.83 -4.18 -10.72
C ILE A 253 9.64 -3.52 -10.03
N THR A 254 8.49 -3.52 -10.69
CA THR A 254 7.26 -2.96 -10.14
C THR A 254 6.06 -3.73 -10.68
N HIS A 255 4.94 -3.63 -9.97
CA HIS A 255 3.64 -4.06 -10.47
C HIS A 255 2.79 -2.90 -10.98
N ASP A 256 3.24 -1.66 -10.82
CA ASP A 256 2.60 -0.44 -11.30
C ASP A 256 3.08 -0.11 -12.71
N LEU A 257 2.17 -0.20 -13.69
CA LEU A 257 2.46 0.11 -15.09
C LEU A 257 2.55 1.62 -15.34
N GLY A 258 1.93 2.47 -14.53
CA GLY A 258 2.08 3.92 -14.63
C GLY A 258 3.52 4.34 -14.32
N VAL A 259 4.11 3.77 -13.26
CA VAL A 259 5.54 3.97 -12.94
C VAL A 259 6.45 3.54 -14.09
N VAL A 260 6.13 2.42 -14.77
CA VAL A 260 6.93 1.98 -15.93
C VAL A 260 6.74 2.86 -17.15
N ALA A 261 5.52 3.34 -17.40
CA ALA A 261 5.23 4.27 -18.49
C ALA A 261 6.07 5.55 -18.37
N GLU A 262 6.28 5.99 -17.13
CA GLU A 262 6.94 7.25 -16.80
C GLU A 262 8.48 7.15 -16.72
N THR A 263 9.01 6.10 -16.07
CA THR A 263 10.43 6.05 -15.66
C THR A 263 11.31 5.15 -16.53
N CYS A 264 10.73 4.26 -17.35
CA CYS A 264 11.48 3.21 -18.04
C CYS A 264 11.64 3.48 -19.54
N ASP A 265 12.83 3.20 -20.09
CA ASP A 265 13.05 3.21 -21.54
C ASP A 265 12.39 1.99 -22.21
N ARG A 266 12.44 0.86 -21.50
CA ARG A 266 12.09 -0.46 -22.03
C ARG A 266 11.37 -1.28 -20.97
N VAL A 267 10.40 -2.10 -21.38
CA VAL A 267 9.66 -2.97 -20.47
C VAL A 267 9.76 -4.43 -20.91
N ALA A 268 9.93 -5.32 -19.93
CA ALA A 268 9.81 -6.76 -20.05
C ALA A 268 8.63 -7.24 -19.20
N VAL A 269 7.62 -7.81 -19.84
CA VAL A 269 6.40 -8.31 -19.22
C VAL A 269 6.57 -9.79 -18.92
N MET A 270 6.50 -10.15 -17.63
CA MET A 270 6.74 -11.49 -17.11
C MET A 270 5.44 -12.18 -16.68
N TYR A 271 5.24 -13.40 -17.14
CA TYR A 271 4.13 -14.27 -16.74
C TYR A 271 4.63 -15.67 -16.40
N ALA A 272 4.32 -16.13 -15.17
CA ALA A 272 4.60 -17.48 -14.69
C ALA A 272 6.01 -18.01 -15.05
N GLY A 273 7.04 -17.28 -14.65
CA GLY A 273 8.44 -17.67 -14.81
C GLY A 273 9.10 -17.25 -16.13
N GLU A 274 8.36 -16.72 -17.11
CA GLU A 274 8.88 -16.35 -18.43
C GLU A 274 8.60 -14.89 -18.80
N ILE A 275 9.50 -14.26 -19.56
CA ILE A 275 9.19 -13.03 -20.28
C ILE A 275 8.33 -13.40 -21.50
N VAL A 276 7.12 -12.85 -21.56
CA VAL A 276 6.17 -13.10 -22.64
C VAL A 276 6.16 -12.01 -23.68
N GLU A 277 6.58 -10.80 -23.31
CA GLU A 277 6.69 -9.66 -24.22
C GLU A 277 7.75 -8.67 -23.71
N GLU A 278 8.48 -8.06 -24.64
CA GLU A 278 9.55 -7.12 -24.32
C GLU A 278 9.70 -6.11 -25.46
N GLY A 279 9.86 -4.83 -25.12
CA GLY A 279 10.05 -3.77 -26.11
C GLY A 279 10.16 -2.39 -25.48
N PRO A 280 10.42 -1.34 -26.28
CA PRO A 280 10.35 0.05 -25.82
C PRO A 280 9.01 0.33 -25.17
N VAL A 281 8.99 1.08 -24.07
CA VAL A 281 7.77 1.37 -23.31
C VAL A 281 6.67 1.96 -24.21
N ASP A 282 7.00 2.99 -24.99
CA ASP A 282 6.07 3.62 -25.95
C ASP A 282 5.43 2.61 -26.92
N GLU A 283 6.20 1.64 -27.45
CA GLU A 283 5.67 0.64 -28.39
C GLU A 283 4.76 -0.38 -27.68
N ILE A 284 5.12 -0.82 -26.46
CA ILE A 284 4.34 -1.83 -25.72
C ILE A 284 3.00 -1.28 -25.25
N PHE A 285 2.97 -0.03 -24.76
CA PHE A 285 1.75 0.60 -24.26
C PHE A 285 0.77 0.93 -25.40
N HIS A 286 1.27 1.31 -26.57
CA HIS A 286 0.42 1.62 -27.74
C HIS A 286 0.06 0.40 -28.59
N ASN A 287 0.97 -0.57 -28.74
CA ASN A 287 0.83 -1.73 -29.64
C ASN A 287 1.15 -3.07 -28.95
N PRO A 288 0.47 -3.42 -27.84
CA PRO A 288 0.72 -4.68 -27.14
C PRO A 288 0.43 -5.87 -28.05
N SER A 289 1.41 -6.75 -28.25
CA SER A 289 1.35 -7.87 -29.20
C SER A 289 1.16 -9.23 -28.52
N HIS A 290 1.22 -9.30 -27.18
CA HIS A 290 0.84 -10.49 -26.43
C HIS A 290 -0.51 -10.28 -25.72
N PRO A 291 -1.46 -11.24 -25.83
CA PRO A 291 -2.75 -11.17 -25.14
C PRO A 291 -2.66 -10.82 -23.65
N TYR A 292 -1.73 -11.44 -22.92
CA TYR A 292 -1.50 -11.13 -21.50
C TYR A 292 -1.22 -9.64 -21.27
N THR A 293 -0.25 -9.07 -21.98
CA THR A 293 0.13 -7.65 -21.87
C THR A 293 -1.05 -6.74 -22.18
N TYR A 294 -1.77 -7.03 -23.27
CA TYR A 294 -2.99 -6.30 -23.62
C TYR A 294 -4.01 -6.35 -22.48
N THR A 295 -4.34 -7.54 -21.97
CA THR A 295 -5.33 -7.68 -20.88
C THR A 295 -4.87 -7.05 -19.55
N LEU A 296 -3.55 -6.97 -19.32
CA LEU A 296 -2.97 -6.32 -18.15
C LEU A 296 -3.13 -4.79 -18.24
N LEU A 297 -2.84 -4.20 -19.40
CA LEU A 297 -3.10 -2.79 -19.69
C LEU A 297 -4.60 -2.48 -19.63
N GLU A 298 -5.44 -3.39 -20.13
CA GLU A 298 -6.90 -3.24 -20.09
C GLU A 298 -7.48 -3.26 -18.66
N SER A 299 -6.74 -3.84 -17.70
CA SER A 299 -7.12 -3.89 -16.29
C SER A 299 -6.82 -2.59 -15.53
N LEU A 300 -6.04 -1.66 -16.10
CA LEU A 300 -5.72 -0.38 -15.47
C LEU A 300 -6.97 0.53 -15.41
N PRO A 301 -7.20 1.24 -14.29
CA PRO A 301 -8.21 2.29 -14.22
C PRO A 301 -7.94 3.40 -15.24
N SER A 302 -8.98 3.82 -15.97
CA SER A 302 -8.92 4.97 -16.88
C SER A 302 -10.25 5.70 -16.95
N GLU A 303 -10.23 6.98 -17.34
CA GLU A 303 -11.43 7.83 -17.44
C GLU A 303 -12.50 7.27 -18.37
N GLU A 304 -12.06 6.61 -19.45
CA GLU A 304 -12.95 6.11 -20.50
C GLU A 304 -13.69 4.82 -20.10
N LYS A 305 -13.28 4.18 -19.00
CA LYS A 305 -13.76 2.85 -18.59
C LYS A 305 -14.71 2.93 -17.39
N GLU A 306 -15.99 2.70 -17.67
CA GLU A 306 -16.99 2.53 -16.61
C GLU A 306 -16.79 1.25 -15.79
N ARG A 307 -16.22 0.19 -16.39
CA ARG A 307 -15.95 -1.08 -15.71
C ARG A 307 -14.61 -1.64 -16.15
N LEU A 308 -13.81 -2.10 -15.19
CA LEU A 308 -12.49 -2.66 -15.49
C LEU A 308 -12.61 -4.05 -16.12
N THR A 309 -11.69 -4.40 -17.00
CA THR A 309 -11.67 -5.73 -17.65
C THR A 309 -10.53 -6.59 -17.11
N PRO A 310 -10.70 -7.23 -15.93
CA PRO A 310 -9.64 -8.01 -15.31
C PRO A 310 -9.32 -9.28 -16.09
N ILE A 311 -8.11 -9.79 -15.88
CA ILE A 311 -7.70 -11.10 -16.39
C ILE A 311 -8.40 -12.20 -15.60
N GLU A 312 -9.27 -12.97 -16.26
CA GLU A 312 -10.01 -14.04 -15.62
C GLU A 312 -9.14 -15.22 -15.17
N GLY A 313 -9.63 -15.98 -14.18
CA GLY A 313 -8.95 -17.16 -13.64
C GLY A 313 -7.81 -16.83 -12.67
N ASN A 314 -7.02 -17.84 -12.32
CA ASN A 314 -5.85 -17.71 -11.45
C ASN A 314 -4.59 -18.03 -12.23
N VAL A 315 -3.46 -17.42 -11.84
CA VAL A 315 -2.12 -17.83 -12.31
C VAL A 315 -1.96 -19.35 -12.09
N PRO A 316 -1.45 -20.10 -13.07
CA PRO A 316 -1.27 -21.55 -12.94
C PRO A 316 -0.32 -21.90 -11.78
N ASP A 317 -0.48 -23.12 -11.25
CA ASP A 317 0.44 -23.63 -10.23
C ASP A 317 1.84 -23.78 -10.84
N LEU A 318 2.82 -23.08 -10.27
CA LEU A 318 4.22 -23.08 -10.71
C LEU A 318 4.91 -24.45 -10.54
N ILE A 319 4.26 -25.42 -9.87
CA ILE A 319 4.69 -26.82 -9.82
C ILE A 319 4.22 -27.58 -11.08
N ASP A 320 2.96 -27.38 -11.46
CA ASP A 320 2.26 -28.09 -12.54
C ASP A 320 2.02 -27.15 -13.73
N MET A 321 3.12 -26.64 -14.30
CA MET A 321 3.08 -25.69 -15.41
C MET A 321 2.53 -26.30 -16.71
N PRO A 322 1.65 -25.59 -17.45
CA PRO A 322 1.11 -26.06 -18.72
C PRO A 322 2.19 -26.17 -19.80
N GLU A 323 2.04 -27.11 -20.74
CA GLU A 323 2.86 -27.17 -21.94
C GLU A 323 2.46 -26.07 -22.94
N GLY A 324 3.42 -25.53 -23.70
CA GLY A 324 3.15 -24.43 -24.64
C GLY A 324 3.25 -23.06 -23.99
N CYS A 325 2.34 -22.16 -24.36
CA CYS A 325 2.19 -20.84 -23.77
C CYS A 325 1.62 -20.97 -22.36
N HIS A 326 2.34 -20.46 -21.36
CA HIS A 326 1.89 -20.48 -19.97
C HIS A 326 0.55 -19.78 -19.74
N PHE A 327 0.25 -18.75 -20.54
CA PHE A 327 -0.99 -17.98 -20.47
C PHE A 327 -2.18 -18.63 -21.22
N ALA A 328 -1.96 -19.68 -22.01
CA ALA A 328 -3.02 -20.32 -22.80
C ALA A 328 -4.30 -20.68 -22.01
N PRO A 329 -4.25 -21.13 -20.73
CA PRO A 329 -5.45 -21.45 -19.95
C PRO A 329 -6.35 -20.24 -19.63
N ARG A 330 -5.79 -19.03 -19.63
CA ARG A 330 -6.49 -17.76 -19.33
C ARG A 330 -6.66 -16.88 -20.56
N CYS A 331 -6.01 -17.22 -21.68
CA CYS A 331 -6.03 -16.42 -22.90
C CYS A 331 -7.39 -16.54 -23.61
N PRO A 332 -8.14 -15.44 -23.79
CA PRO A 332 -9.41 -15.43 -24.52
C PRO A 332 -9.27 -15.91 -25.97
N TRP A 333 -8.11 -15.67 -26.57
CA TRP A 333 -7.79 -16.00 -27.97
C TRP A 333 -6.97 -17.28 -28.12
N ALA A 334 -6.95 -18.15 -27.11
CA ALA A 334 -6.17 -19.39 -27.13
C ALA A 334 -6.55 -20.29 -28.32
N LYS A 335 -5.54 -20.74 -29.07
CA LYS A 335 -5.68 -21.72 -30.16
C LYS A 335 -5.07 -23.06 -29.76
N PRO A 336 -5.42 -24.18 -30.44
CA PRO A 336 -4.81 -25.49 -30.15
C PRO A 336 -3.28 -25.51 -30.24
N GLU A 337 -2.68 -24.64 -31.04
CA GLU A 337 -1.22 -24.49 -31.15
C GLU A 337 -0.59 -23.85 -29.90
N CYS A 338 -1.37 -23.14 -29.08
CA CYS A 338 -0.87 -22.51 -27.85
C CYS A 338 -0.50 -23.53 -26.76
N THR A 339 -1.01 -24.76 -26.82
CA THR A 339 -0.87 -25.75 -25.73
C THR A 339 0.14 -26.86 -26.05
N ALA A 340 0.98 -26.66 -27.07
CA ALA A 340 1.95 -27.67 -27.50
C ALA A 340 3.27 -27.05 -27.98
N GLY A 341 4.38 -27.65 -27.57
CA GLY A 341 5.73 -27.24 -27.99
C GLY A 341 6.24 -26.00 -27.27
N GLU A 342 7.37 -25.48 -27.75
CA GLU A 342 7.94 -24.21 -27.27
C GLU A 342 7.44 -23.07 -28.14
N ILE A 343 7.04 -21.95 -27.52
CA ILE A 343 6.56 -20.77 -28.24
C ILE A 343 7.74 -19.84 -28.53
N PRO A 344 8.17 -19.70 -29.80
CA PRO A 344 9.30 -18.84 -30.13
C PRO A 344 8.91 -17.37 -30.04
N TYR A 345 9.89 -16.51 -29.77
CA TYR A 345 9.73 -15.07 -29.91
C TYR A 345 9.44 -14.68 -31.37
N LYS A 346 8.42 -13.85 -31.56
CA LYS A 346 8.14 -13.13 -32.79
C LYS A 346 8.55 -11.67 -32.64
N GLN A 347 9.11 -11.09 -33.69
CA GLN A 347 9.41 -9.66 -33.75
C GLN A 347 8.20 -8.87 -34.26
N HIS A 348 7.96 -7.71 -33.65
CA HIS A 348 6.86 -6.79 -33.95
C HIS A 348 7.39 -5.38 -34.28
N GLY A 349 6.48 -4.48 -34.65
CA GLY A 349 6.80 -3.10 -35.01
C GLY A 349 7.43 -2.91 -36.41
N ALA A 350 7.61 -1.65 -36.80
CA ALA A 350 8.18 -1.30 -38.11
C ALA A 350 9.73 -1.31 -38.08
N GLY A 351 10.38 -2.13 -38.91
CA GLY A 351 11.82 -2.02 -39.15
C GLY A 351 12.70 -2.52 -38.00
N ALA A 352 13.43 -1.62 -37.33
CA ALA A 352 14.49 -1.90 -36.35
C ALA A 352 14.06 -1.71 -34.87
N VAL A 353 12.75 -1.64 -34.60
CA VAL A 353 12.21 -1.56 -33.24
C VAL A 353 12.44 -2.91 -32.55
N ASP A 354 13.00 -2.87 -31.34
CA ASP A 354 13.36 -4.05 -30.55
C ASP A 354 12.15 -4.54 -29.73
N HIS A 355 11.06 -4.91 -30.41
CA HIS A 355 9.82 -5.40 -29.81
C HIS A 355 9.59 -6.87 -30.18
N ARG A 356 9.45 -7.73 -29.18
CA ARG A 356 9.23 -9.16 -29.36
C ARG A 356 8.21 -9.74 -28.39
N SER A 357 7.47 -10.78 -28.79
CA SER A 357 6.57 -11.52 -27.90
C SER A 357 6.55 -13.03 -28.14
N LYS A 358 6.30 -13.82 -27.09
CA LYS A 358 6.08 -15.28 -27.12
C LYS A 358 4.61 -15.60 -27.42
N CYS A 359 4.10 -15.17 -28.57
CA CYS A 359 2.73 -15.47 -28.99
C CYS A 359 2.67 -16.19 -30.34
N VAL A 360 1.78 -17.17 -30.47
CA VAL A 360 1.49 -17.81 -31.78
C VAL A 360 0.62 -16.95 -32.68
N LEU A 361 -0.09 -15.96 -32.11
CA LEU A 361 -0.92 -15.02 -32.85
C LEU A 361 -0.03 -13.98 -33.54
N ASP A 362 -0.44 -13.54 -34.72
CA ASP A 362 0.18 -12.39 -35.40
C ASP A 362 -0.57 -11.09 -35.05
N ASP A 363 -1.85 -11.23 -34.72
CA ASP A 363 -2.77 -10.19 -34.28
C ASP A 363 -3.97 -10.87 -33.60
N PHE A 364 -4.71 -10.15 -32.76
CA PHE A 364 -5.93 -10.63 -32.11
C PHE A 364 -6.99 -9.53 -32.05
N ASP A 365 -8.26 -9.93 -32.13
CA ASP A 365 -9.37 -8.98 -32.14
C ASP A 365 -9.61 -8.45 -30.72
N THR A 366 -9.14 -7.23 -30.46
CA THR A 366 -9.31 -6.54 -29.18
C THR A 366 -10.77 -6.27 -28.87
N ASP A 367 -11.61 -6.10 -29.89
CA ASP A 367 -13.06 -5.89 -29.73
C ASP A 367 -13.75 -7.16 -29.18
N GLU A 368 -13.10 -8.32 -29.13
CA GLU A 368 -13.67 -9.53 -28.51
C GLU A 368 -13.52 -9.55 -26.98
N TYR A 369 -12.62 -8.74 -26.41
CA TYR A 369 -12.34 -8.71 -24.97
C TYR A 369 -13.18 -7.64 -24.25
N GLY A 370 -13.73 -7.97 -23.08
CA GLY A 370 -14.51 -7.00 -22.29
C GLY A 370 -15.91 -6.65 -22.84
N THR A 371 -16.39 -7.28 -23.92
CA THR A 371 -17.69 -6.98 -24.53
C THR A 371 -18.91 -7.31 -23.67
N GLU A 372 -18.74 -8.15 -22.64
CA GLU A 372 -19.81 -8.47 -21.68
C GLU A 372 -19.99 -7.37 -20.60
N ALA A 373 -19.04 -6.43 -20.46
CA ALA A 373 -19.00 -5.45 -19.37
C ALA A 373 -19.82 -4.16 -19.61
N MET A 374 -20.45 -3.99 -20.79
CA MET A 374 -21.23 -2.79 -21.10
C MET A 374 -22.66 -2.85 -20.54
N VAL A 375 -22.79 -2.87 -19.22
CA VAL A 375 -24.02 -2.38 -18.57
C VAL A 375 -23.68 -1.00 -18.06
N ALA A 376 -24.23 0.02 -18.71
CA ALA A 376 -24.03 1.40 -18.29
C ALA A 376 -24.42 1.52 -16.81
N LYS A 377 -23.52 2.05 -15.98
CA LYS A 377 -23.86 2.45 -14.61
C LYS A 377 -24.96 3.49 -14.75
N GLU A 378 -26.21 3.13 -14.45
CA GLU A 378 -27.21 4.17 -14.17
C GLU A 378 -26.67 4.87 -12.93
N THR A 379 -26.01 6.01 -13.10
CA THR A 379 -25.69 6.92 -11.99
C THR A 379 -27.00 7.16 -11.26
N SER A 380 -27.21 6.45 -10.17
CA SER A 380 -28.35 6.67 -9.31
C SER A 380 -28.21 8.12 -8.86
N GLU A 381 -29.23 8.94 -9.12
CA GLU A 381 -29.25 10.27 -8.54
C GLU A 381 -29.02 10.10 -7.03
N PRO A 382 -28.00 10.75 -6.45
CA PRO A 382 -27.62 10.53 -5.07
C PRO A 382 -28.85 10.69 -4.19
N SER A 383 -29.08 9.73 -3.30
CA SER A 383 -30.14 9.83 -2.32
C SER A 383 -29.93 11.11 -1.52
N ASP A 384 -30.95 11.96 -1.40
CA ASP A 384 -30.89 13.12 -0.50
C ASP A 384 -30.93 12.66 0.99
N ASN A 385 -31.08 11.36 1.26
CA ASN A 385 -31.11 10.83 2.62
C ASN A 385 -29.68 10.55 3.13
N PRO A 386 -29.22 11.26 4.17
CA PRO A 386 -27.95 10.96 4.80
C PRO A 386 -28.05 9.64 5.58
N LEU A 387 -27.14 8.71 5.31
CA LEU A 387 -27.00 7.48 6.09
C LEU A 387 -26.04 7.70 7.28
N LEU A 388 -24.96 8.45 7.04
CA LEU A 388 -23.94 8.77 8.04
C LEU A 388 -23.69 10.28 8.05
N GLU A 389 -23.84 10.92 9.20
CA GLU A 389 -23.47 12.32 9.44
C GLU A 389 -22.37 12.38 10.52
N VAL A 390 -21.30 13.09 10.21
CA VAL A 390 -20.12 13.23 11.09
C VAL A 390 -19.93 14.70 11.36
N ASP A 391 -20.04 15.10 12.62
CA ASP A 391 -19.87 16.49 13.06
C ASP A 391 -18.71 16.60 14.06
N GLY A 392 -17.66 17.31 13.68
CA GLY A 392 -16.52 17.66 14.53
C GLY A 392 -15.80 16.46 15.14
N LEU A 393 -15.72 15.34 14.43
CA LEU A 393 -15.16 14.09 14.95
C LEU A 393 -13.69 14.27 15.31
N LYS A 394 -13.33 13.97 16.56
CA LYS A 394 -11.96 14.06 17.07
C LYS A 394 -11.52 12.73 17.63
N LYS A 395 -10.27 12.35 17.36
CA LYS A 395 -9.62 11.22 18.00
C LYS A 395 -8.17 11.54 18.33
N TYR A 396 -7.91 11.65 19.63
CA TYR A 396 -6.57 11.86 20.17
C TYR A 396 -6.10 10.64 20.96
N TYR A 397 -4.84 10.26 20.79
CA TYR A 397 -4.19 9.19 21.55
C TYR A 397 -3.22 9.80 22.56
N GLN A 398 -3.23 9.32 23.80
CA GLN A 398 -2.29 9.76 24.83
C GLN A 398 -1.07 8.84 24.82
N GLN A 399 0.15 9.39 24.71
CA GLN A 399 1.37 8.62 25.00
C GLN A 399 1.61 8.55 26.52
N GLY A 400 2.08 7.39 27.01
CA GLY A 400 2.56 7.25 28.39
C GLY A 400 1.53 6.80 29.44
N GLU A 401 0.80 5.71 29.19
CA GLU A 401 -0.04 5.06 30.23
C GLU A 401 0.79 4.31 31.31
N GLY A 402 2.08 4.59 31.42
CA GLY A 402 2.94 4.07 32.48
C GLY A 402 2.67 4.78 33.82
N PHE A 403 2.42 4.01 34.88
CA PHE A 403 2.30 4.54 36.26
C PHE A 403 3.53 5.37 36.70
N LEU A 404 4.70 5.14 36.10
CA LEU A 404 5.96 5.84 36.37
C LEU A 404 5.99 7.26 35.77
N ASP A 405 5.43 7.48 34.58
CA ASP A 405 5.51 8.78 33.88
C ASP A 405 4.62 9.85 34.53
N ARG A 406 3.47 9.45 35.07
CA ARG A 406 2.60 10.31 35.91
C ARG A 406 3.28 10.83 37.17
N VAL A 407 4.28 10.11 37.69
CA VAL A 407 5.02 10.51 38.90
C VAL A 407 6.18 11.45 38.55
N LEU A 408 6.69 11.39 37.31
CA LEU A 408 7.85 12.16 36.86
C LEU A 408 7.50 13.51 36.23
N GLY A 409 6.22 13.80 35.99
CA GLY A 409 5.79 15.11 35.48
C GLY A 409 6.20 15.36 34.03
N VAL A 410 6.34 14.30 33.24
CA VAL A 410 6.55 14.41 31.79
C VAL A 410 5.23 14.91 31.17
N ASP A 411 5.29 15.99 30.40
CA ASP A 411 4.12 16.54 29.73
C ASP A 411 3.45 15.47 28.86
N GLN A 412 2.14 15.29 29.05
CA GLN A 412 1.36 14.31 28.30
C GLN A 412 1.21 14.79 26.86
N GLN A 413 2.06 14.29 25.97
CA GLN A 413 1.92 14.54 24.54
C GLN A 413 0.75 13.70 24.00
N SER A 414 -0.25 14.37 23.42
CA SER A 414 -1.38 13.75 22.74
C SER A 414 -1.17 13.79 21.23
N VAL A 415 -1.22 12.62 20.59
CA VAL A 415 -1.22 12.51 19.12
C VAL A 415 -2.62 12.82 18.63
N LYS A 416 -2.77 13.88 17.82
CA LYS A 416 -4.06 14.23 17.21
C LYS A 416 -4.24 13.52 15.88
N ALA A 417 -4.82 12.32 15.91
CA ALA A 417 -4.98 11.51 14.72
C ALA A 417 -6.15 11.95 13.83
N VAL A 418 -7.21 12.49 14.44
CA VAL A 418 -8.34 13.14 13.76
C VAL A 418 -8.69 14.39 14.57
N ASP A 419 -8.81 15.55 13.94
CA ASP A 419 -8.95 16.85 14.61
C ASP A 419 -10.16 17.68 14.16
N GLY A 420 -11.35 17.09 14.22
CA GLY A 420 -12.60 17.83 13.96
C GLY A 420 -13.02 17.74 12.49
N ILE A 421 -13.18 16.52 11.99
CA ILE A 421 -13.64 16.31 10.62
C ILE A 421 -15.17 16.32 10.53
N ASP A 422 -15.67 16.92 9.45
CA ASP A 422 -17.09 17.05 9.13
C ASP A 422 -17.36 16.51 7.73
N PHE A 423 -18.29 15.57 7.59
CA PHE A 423 -18.77 15.09 6.29
C PHE A 423 -20.06 14.28 6.42
N THR A 424 -20.70 14.04 5.27
CA THR A 424 -21.93 13.27 5.15
C THR A 424 -21.79 12.23 4.05
N VAL A 425 -22.26 11.01 4.33
CA VAL A 425 -22.39 9.91 3.36
C VAL A 425 -23.86 9.61 3.15
N PHE A 426 -24.29 9.60 1.90
CA PHE A 426 -25.67 9.36 1.48
C PHE A 426 -25.93 7.87 1.23
N GLU A 427 -27.18 7.43 1.39
CA GLU A 427 -27.56 6.04 1.12
C GLU A 427 -27.21 5.63 -0.32
N GLY A 428 -26.46 4.53 -0.46
CA GLY A 428 -26.02 3.98 -1.74
C GLY A 428 -24.82 4.68 -2.37
N GLU A 429 -24.26 5.71 -1.74
CA GLU A 429 -23.07 6.44 -2.19
C GLU A 429 -21.77 5.68 -1.82
N THR A 430 -20.73 5.85 -2.63
CA THR A 430 -19.35 5.62 -2.24
C THR A 430 -18.63 6.95 -2.02
N LEU A 431 -18.30 7.26 -0.77
CA LEU A 431 -17.42 8.37 -0.42
C LEU A 431 -15.97 7.88 -0.32
N GLY A 432 -15.10 8.40 -1.18
CA GLY A 432 -13.65 8.21 -1.10
C GLY A 432 -13.03 9.06 0.00
N LEU A 433 -12.13 8.50 0.82
CA LEU A 433 -11.31 9.25 1.78
C LEU A 433 -9.83 9.02 1.45
N VAL A 434 -9.16 10.09 1.01
CA VAL A 434 -7.80 10.04 0.46
C VAL A 434 -6.86 10.98 1.19
N GLY A 435 -5.54 10.75 1.05
CA GLY A 435 -4.49 11.59 1.64
C GLY A 435 -3.21 10.80 1.89
N GLU A 436 -2.12 11.49 2.22
CA GLU A 436 -0.81 10.92 2.53
C GLU A 436 -0.88 9.89 3.67
N SER A 437 0.14 9.03 3.74
CA SER A 437 0.21 8.01 4.78
C SER A 437 0.30 8.65 6.17
N GLY A 438 -0.40 8.08 7.15
CA GLY A 438 -0.42 8.60 8.51
C GLY A 438 -1.29 9.85 8.74
N CYS A 439 -2.02 10.36 7.73
CA CYS A 439 -2.89 11.53 7.90
C CYS A 439 -4.15 11.30 8.78
N GLY A 440 -4.47 10.05 9.13
CA GLY A 440 -5.56 9.72 10.06
C GLY A 440 -6.73 8.90 9.48
N LYS A 441 -6.73 8.54 8.18
CA LYS A 441 -7.85 7.88 7.48
C LYS A 441 -8.38 6.62 8.19
N SER A 442 -7.51 5.64 8.46
CA SER A 442 -7.90 4.40 9.14
C SER A 442 -8.35 4.64 10.59
N THR A 443 -7.82 5.67 11.26
CA THR A 443 -8.31 6.10 12.58
C THR A 443 -9.71 6.66 12.47
N ALA A 444 -9.98 7.53 11.49
CA ALA A 444 -11.32 8.06 11.22
C ALA A 444 -12.29 6.90 10.96
N GLY A 445 -11.98 5.99 10.04
CA GLY A 445 -12.81 4.80 9.75
C GLY A 445 -13.13 3.96 10.99
N ARG A 446 -12.14 3.67 11.84
CA ARG A 446 -12.34 2.92 13.11
C ARG A 446 -13.16 3.69 14.13
N SER A 447 -13.02 5.02 14.18
CA SER A 447 -13.79 5.87 15.09
C SER A 447 -15.24 6.01 14.68
N LEU A 448 -15.55 6.06 13.38
CA LEU A 448 -16.93 6.06 12.87
C LEU A 448 -17.70 4.81 13.30
N LEU A 449 -17.03 3.64 13.29
CA LEU A 449 -17.61 2.37 13.72
C LEU A 449 -17.60 2.16 15.25
N HIS A 450 -17.15 3.16 16.02
CA HIS A 450 -16.89 3.06 17.45
C HIS A 450 -16.00 1.86 17.82
N LEU A 451 -15.16 1.36 16.91
CA LEU A 451 -14.14 0.35 17.23
C LEU A 451 -13.03 0.97 18.08
N THR A 452 -12.79 2.26 17.86
CA THR A 452 -12.02 3.13 18.74
C THR A 452 -12.90 4.30 19.17
N GLU A 453 -13.16 4.43 20.47
CA GLU A 453 -14.02 5.49 21.01
C GLU A 453 -13.50 6.88 20.60
N PRO A 454 -14.34 7.74 19.98
CA PRO A 454 -14.01 9.13 19.70
C PRO A 454 -13.60 9.89 20.97
N THR A 455 -12.72 10.87 20.83
CA THR A 455 -12.38 11.80 21.91
C THR A 455 -13.45 12.88 22.09
N ASP A 456 -13.99 13.36 20.98
CA ASP A 456 -15.06 14.36 20.91
C ASP A 456 -15.75 14.27 19.53
N GLY A 457 -16.83 15.03 19.37
CA GLY A 457 -17.62 15.05 18.14
C GLY A 457 -18.78 14.05 18.16
N ARG A 458 -19.51 14.03 17.05
CA ARG A 458 -20.79 13.32 16.93
C ARG A 458 -20.80 12.48 15.66
N VAL A 459 -21.29 11.24 15.78
CA VAL A 459 -21.49 10.33 14.65
C VAL A 459 -22.94 9.87 14.69
N VAL A 460 -23.70 10.21 13.65
CA VAL A 460 -25.10 9.83 13.50
C VAL A 460 -25.20 8.81 12.38
N PHE A 461 -25.72 7.62 12.69
CA PHE A 461 -25.97 6.56 11.73
C PHE A 461 -27.46 6.26 11.64
N ALA A 462 -28.04 6.33 10.44
CA ALA A 462 -29.47 6.15 10.18
C ALA A 462 -30.37 6.96 11.15
N GLY A 463 -29.99 8.21 11.42
CA GLY A 463 -30.66 9.12 12.35
C GLY A 463 -30.43 8.84 13.85
N THR A 464 -29.61 7.85 14.20
CA THR A 464 -29.26 7.50 15.59
C THR A 464 -27.86 7.97 15.93
N ASP A 465 -27.72 8.76 17.00
CA ASP A 465 -26.43 9.19 17.52
C ASP A 465 -25.72 8.04 18.25
N LEU A 466 -24.53 7.67 17.78
CA LEU A 466 -23.77 6.55 18.34
C LEU A 466 -23.16 6.85 19.71
N SER A 467 -22.94 8.12 20.05
CA SER A 467 -22.35 8.53 21.32
C SER A 467 -23.28 8.33 22.52
N ASP A 468 -24.59 8.27 22.27
CA ASP A 468 -25.62 8.09 23.31
C ASP A 468 -25.95 6.61 23.57
N LEU A 469 -25.44 5.69 22.76
CA LEU A 469 -25.77 4.26 22.83
C LEU A 469 -24.96 3.53 23.91
N ASP A 470 -25.61 2.59 24.60
CA ASP A 470 -24.90 1.67 25.47
C ASP A 470 -24.14 0.57 24.70
N SER A 471 -23.36 -0.25 25.40
CA SER A 471 -22.53 -1.29 24.75
C SER A 471 -23.35 -2.37 24.02
N ASP A 472 -24.57 -2.66 24.45
CA ASP A 472 -25.43 -3.67 23.82
C ASP A 472 -26.21 -3.08 22.64
N GLU A 473 -26.60 -1.80 22.71
CA GLU A 473 -27.15 -1.06 21.58
C GLU A 473 -26.10 -0.88 20.47
N LEU A 474 -24.87 -0.45 20.81
CA LEU A 474 -23.76 -0.37 19.86
C LEU A 474 -23.46 -1.71 19.19
N ARG A 475 -23.54 -2.82 19.92
CA ARG A 475 -23.37 -4.18 19.35
C ARG A 475 -24.47 -4.54 18.34
N LYS A 476 -25.67 -4.00 18.47
CA LYS A 476 -26.75 -4.18 17.50
C LYS A 476 -26.52 -3.30 16.29
N THR A 477 -26.21 -2.03 16.48
CA THR A 477 -25.93 -1.09 15.38
C THR A 477 -24.71 -1.50 14.55
N ARG A 478 -23.67 -2.08 15.18
CA ARG A 478 -22.52 -2.66 14.46
C ARG A 478 -22.90 -3.83 13.53
N ARG A 479 -24.11 -4.40 13.60
CA ARG A 479 -24.55 -5.36 12.57
C ARG A 479 -24.72 -4.67 11.23
N ASP A 480 -25.20 -3.44 11.28
CA ASP A 480 -25.55 -2.63 10.11
C ASP A 480 -24.33 -1.83 9.59
N MET A 481 -23.22 -1.82 10.35
CA MET A 481 -21.97 -1.14 10.01
C MET A 481 -20.77 -2.10 10.12
N GLN A 482 -20.08 -2.38 9.02
CA GLN A 482 -18.97 -3.34 8.98
C GLN A 482 -17.69 -2.72 8.41
N MET A 483 -16.56 -3.43 8.57
CA MET A 483 -15.25 -2.98 8.09
C MET A 483 -14.55 -4.07 7.28
N ILE A 484 -13.97 -3.68 6.15
CA ILE A 484 -12.95 -4.45 5.44
C ILE A 484 -11.60 -3.84 5.84
N PHE A 485 -10.69 -4.67 6.36
CA PHE A 485 -9.40 -4.21 6.87
C PHE A 485 -8.31 -4.24 5.78
N GLN A 486 -7.34 -3.34 5.89
CA GLN A 486 -6.20 -3.14 4.99
C GLN A 486 -5.37 -4.40 4.71
N ASP A 487 -5.12 -5.22 5.74
CA ASP A 487 -4.39 -6.48 5.55
C ASP A 487 -5.28 -7.69 5.90
N PRO A 488 -5.62 -8.53 4.89
CA PRO A 488 -6.33 -9.78 5.10
C PRO A 488 -5.61 -10.74 6.05
N LEU A 489 -4.28 -10.77 6.04
CA LEU A 489 -3.54 -11.75 6.82
C LEU A 489 -3.58 -11.43 8.32
N SER A 490 -3.41 -10.17 8.69
CA SER A 490 -3.53 -9.73 10.09
C SER A 490 -4.98 -9.73 10.60
N SER A 491 -5.97 -9.61 9.70
CA SER A 491 -7.39 -9.61 10.07
C SER A 491 -8.06 -10.99 10.11
N LEU A 492 -7.45 -12.02 9.50
CA LEU A 492 -7.93 -13.41 9.49
C LEU A 492 -7.14 -14.26 10.51
N ASP A 493 -7.81 -15.01 11.40
CA ASP A 493 -7.12 -15.97 12.27
C ASP A 493 -6.57 -17.13 11.41
N PRO A 494 -5.24 -17.36 11.37
CA PRO A 494 -4.64 -18.40 10.53
C PRO A 494 -5.06 -19.82 10.91
N ARG A 495 -5.68 -20.00 12.08
CA ARG A 495 -6.17 -21.29 12.61
C ARG A 495 -7.64 -21.54 12.27
N MET A 496 -8.35 -20.57 11.70
CA MET A 496 -9.74 -20.71 11.28
C MET A 496 -9.82 -21.04 9.79
N THR A 497 -10.76 -21.90 9.41
CA THR A 497 -11.06 -22.13 8.00
C THR A 497 -11.83 -20.94 7.42
N VAL A 498 -11.82 -20.79 6.10
CA VAL A 498 -12.59 -19.76 5.38
C VAL A 498 -14.05 -19.73 5.86
N GLY A 499 -14.70 -20.89 5.90
CA GLY A 499 -16.09 -20.99 6.33
C GLY A 499 -16.30 -20.61 7.81
N GLN A 500 -15.32 -20.85 8.67
CA GLN A 500 -15.36 -20.44 10.08
C GLN A 500 -15.19 -18.93 10.23
N THR A 501 -14.33 -18.31 9.42
CA THR A 501 -14.09 -16.87 9.43
C THR A 501 -15.34 -16.10 8.98
N ILE A 502 -15.97 -16.52 7.89
CA ILE A 502 -17.23 -15.91 7.41
C ILE A 502 -18.38 -16.15 8.40
N GLN A 503 -18.35 -17.27 9.16
CA GLN A 503 -19.33 -17.56 10.21
C GLN A 503 -19.17 -16.75 11.49
N GLU A 504 -18.00 -16.17 11.72
CA GLU A 504 -17.71 -15.51 12.99
C GLU A 504 -18.69 -14.35 13.30
N PRO A 505 -18.96 -13.42 12.37
CA PRO A 505 -19.94 -12.34 12.62
C PRO A 505 -21.34 -12.87 12.89
N LEU A 506 -21.76 -13.95 12.20
CA LEU A 506 -23.07 -14.60 12.41
C LEU A 506 -23.24 -15.14 13.84
N LYS A 507 -22.13 -15.56 14.47
CA LYS A 507 -22.11 -16.05 15.87
C LYS A 507 -22.05 -14.90 16.87
N VAL A 508 -21.26 -13.87 16.59
CA VAL A 508 -21.10 -12.70 17.46
C VAL A 508 -22.41 -11.92 17.60
N HIS A 509 -23.20 -11.87 16.53
CA HIS A 509 -24.46 -11.14 16.47
C HIS A 509 -25.70 -12.02 16.70
N ASP A 510 -25.56 -13.19 17.34
CA ASP A 510 -26.67 -14.01 17.84
C ASP A 510 -27.91 -14.06 16.92
N LEU A 511 -27.73 -14.43 15.65
CA LEU A 511 -28.89 -14.89 14.86
C LEU A 511 -29.46 -16.12 15.60
N PRO A 512 -30.77 -16.16 15.87
CA PRO A 512 -31.33 -16.88 17.02
C PRO A 512 -30.89 -18.34 17.03
N ALA A 513 -29.97 -18.67 17.93
CA ALA A 513 -29.69 -20.04 18.31
C ALA A 513 -30.83 -20.52 19.22
N SER A 514 -31.30 -21.74 19.01
CA SER A 514 -32.19 -22.43 19.97
C SER A 514 -31.61 -22.35 21.39
N ASP A 515 -32.43 -21.95 22.37
CA ASP A 515 -32.03 -21.90 23.78
C ASP A 515 -31.97 -23.33 24.35
N PRO A 516 -30.80 -23.84 24.77
CA PRO A 516 -30.65 -25.22 25.25
C PRO A 516 -31.45 -25.53 26.52
N ASP A 517 -31.96 -24.51 27.22
CA ASP A 517 -32.81 -24.68 28.41
C ASP A 517 -34.32 -24.71 28.08
N VAL A 518 -34.71 -24.49 26.81
CA VAL A 518 -36.10 -24.56 26.34
C VAL A 518 -36.42 -25.96 25.80
N ARG A 519 -37.57 -26.52 26.20
CA ARG A 519 -38.02 -27.84 25.72
C ARG A 519 -39.08 -27.71 24.64
N GLY A 520 -38.99 -28.57 23.62
CA GLY A 520 -40.01 -28.72 22.59
C GLY A 520 -41.17 -29.60 23.07
N GLU A 521 -42.40 -29.10 23.01
CA GLU A 521 -43.61 -29.86 23.26
C GLU A 521 -44.55 -29.83 22.06
N VAL A 522 -45.42 -30.84 21.96
CA VAL A 522 -46.44 -30.91 20.92
C VAL A 522 -47.83 -31.01 21.54
N LYS A 523 -48.75 -30.17 21.06
CA LYS A 523 -50.19 -30.35 21.26
C LYS A 523 -50.78 -31.00 20.02
N THR A 524 -51.38 -32.17 20.22
CA THR A 524 -51.91 -32.99 19.13
C THR A 524 -53.43 -33.02 19.11
N GLU A 525 -54.00 -32.83 17.93
CA GLU A 525 -55.41 -33.10 17.64
C GLU A 525 -55.52 -34.30 16.69
N LEU A 526 -56.22 -35.35 17.12
CA LEU A 526 -56.34 -36.60 16.37
C LEU A 526 -57.78 -36.82 15.90
N SER A 527 -57.94 -37.20 14.63
CA SER A 527 -59.23 -37.60 14.04
C SER A 527 -59.07 -38.90 13.24
N GLY A 528 -60.00 -39.84 13.40
CA GLY A 528 -60.06 -41.07 12.60
C GLY A 528 -59.05 -42.18 12.96
N ILE A 529 -58.19 -41.99 13.97
CA ILE A 529 -57.23 -42.99 14.46
C ILE A 529 -57.15 -42.99 16.00
N ASP A 530 -56.84 -44.15 16.59
CA ASP A 530 -56.68 -44.30 18.05
C ASP A 530 -55.34 -43.70 18.51
N SER A 531 -55.34 -42.96 19.62
CA SER A 531 -54.15 -42.27 20.13
C SER A 531 -53.00 -43.22 20.52
N SER A 532 -53.28 -44.50 20.79
CA SER A 532 -52.24 -45.51 21.04
C SER A 532 -51.42 -45.89 19.79
N ARG A 533 -51.83 -45.42 18.61
CA ARG A 533 -51.20 -45.72 17.31
C ARG A 533 -50.57 -44.50 16.65
N VAL A 534 -50.53 -43.37 17.34
CA VAL A 534 -49.95 -42.13 16.83
C VAL A 534 -48.89 -41.65 17.81
N THR A 535 -47.65 -41.54 17.34
CA THR A 535 -46.58 -40.88 18.08
C THR A 535 -46.33 -39.54 17.41
N VAL A 536 -46.33 -38.45 18.18
CA VAL A 536 -45.91 -37.14 17.70
C VAL A 536 -44.83 -36.60 18.60
N THR A 537 -43.69 -36.24 18.01
CA THR A 537 -42.52 -35.70 18.71
C THR A 537 -42.13 -34.34 18.13
N ALA A 538 -41.67 -33.43 18.98
CA ALA A 538 -41.00 -32.20 18.57
C ALA A 538 -39.51 -32.31 18.90
N SER A 539 -38.67 -31.73 18.03
CA SER A 539 -37.28 -31.41 18.39
C SER A 539 -37.26 -30.33 19.48
N ASP A 540 -36.24 -30.35 20.34
CA ASP A 540 -36.03 -29.28 21.33
C ASP A 540 -35.73 -27.92 20.67
N GLU A 541 -35.34 -27.91 19.39
CA GLU A 541 -34.97 -26.73 18.60
C GLU A 541 -36.16 -25.97 17.98
N ILE A 542 -37.42 -26.38 18.24
CA ILE A 542 -38.60 -25.69 17.66
C ILE A 542 -38.81 -24.28 18.21
N ASP A 543 -38.15 -23.93 19.32
CA ASP A 543 -38.19 -22.61 19.96
C ASP A 543 -37.62 -21.50 19.07
N ALA A 544 -36.73 -21.85 18.14
CA ALA A 544 -36.19 -20.95 17.13
C ALA A 544 -37.26 -20.42 16.15
N ILE A 545 -38.42 -21.10 16.04
CA ILE A 545 -39.53 -20.71 15.16
C ILE A 545 -40.79 -20.40 15.97
N VAL A 546 -41.00 -21.10 17.09
CA VAL A 546 -42.17 -20.97 17.95
C VAL A 546 -41.74 -20.33 19.27
N GLY A 547 -42.19 -19.10 19.52
CA GLY A 547 -41.87 -18.40 20.77
C GLY A 547 -42.16 -19.24 22.01
N SER A 548 -41.27 -19.18 23.01
CA SER A 548 -41.37 -19.99 24.23
C SER A 548 -42.12 -19.26 25.35
N SER A 549 -42.77 -20.04 26.22
CA SER A 549 -43.35 -19.55 27.47
C SER A 549 -42.94 -20.51 28.60
N ASP A 550 -42.41 -19.97 29.69
CA ASP A 550 -41.96 -20.74 30.86
C ASP A 550 -40.95 -21.87 30.53
N GLY A 551 -40.09 -21.66 29.54
CA GLY A 551 -39.08 -22.65 29.11
C GLY A 551 -39.64 -23.76 28.22
N VAL A 552 -40.82 -23.58 27.64
CA VAL A 552 -41.46 -24.56 26.74
C VAL A 552 -41.91 -23.88 25.45
N ALA A 553 -41.50 -24.43 24.30
CA ALA A 553 -42.02 -24.07 22.98
C ALA A 553 -43.03 -25.14 22.54
N THR A 554 -44.24 -24.75 22.12
CA THR A 554 -45.32 -25.71 21.84
C THR A 554 -45.75 -25.66 20.37
N ALA A 555 -45.56 -26.76 19.64
CA ALA A 555 -46.07 -26.93 18.28
C ALA A 555 -47.49 -27.53 18.27
N HIS A 556 -48.34 -27.06 17.37
CA HIS A 556 -49.73 -27.51 17.21
C HIS A 556 -49.89 -28.38 15.96
N VAL A 557 -50.14 -29.68 16.18
CA VAL A 557 -50.15 -30.70 15.10
C VAL A 557 -51.51 -31.39 15.04
N SER A 558 -52.14 -31.39 13.87
CA SER A 558 -53.36 -32.14 13.61
C SER A 558 -53.07 -33.34 12.71
N VAL A 559 -53.53 -34.53 13.10
CA VAL A 559 -53.40 -35.77 12.33
C VAL A 559 -54.79 -36.34 12.07
N THR A 560 -55.16 -36.46 10.79
CA THR A 560 -56.43 -37.02 10.34
C THR A 560 -56.20 -38.27 9.50
N VAL A 561 -56.87 -39.37 9.85
CA VAL A 561 -56.79 -40.63 9.09
C VAL A 561 -58.18 -41.01 8.57
N GLU A 562 -58.33 -41.05 7.25
CA GLU A 562 -59.57 -41.47 6.58
C GLU A 562 -59.29 -42.67 5.66
N GLY A 563 -59.67 -43.87 6.09
CA GLY A 563 -59.38 -45.10 5.35
C GLY A 563 -57.87 -45.37 5.30
N SER A 564 -57.26 -45.21 4.12
CA SER A 564 -55.81 -45.38 3.90
C SER A 564 -55.04 -44.06 3.78
N GLU A 565 -55.74 -42.91 3.73
CA GLU A 565 -55.15 -41.58 3.66
C GLU A 565 -54.82 -41.06 5.07
N VAL A 566 -53.64 -40.47 5.19
CA VAL A 566 -53.15 -39.80 6.40
C VAL A 566 -52.82 -38.37 6.00
N ASP A 567 -53.52 -37.42 6.61
CA ASP A 567 -53.30 -35.99 6.44
C ASP A 567 -52.72 -35.43 7.75
N VAL A 568 -51.61 -34.69 7.65
CA VAL A 568 -50.95 -34.07 8.80
C VAL A 568 -50.76 -32.60 8.49
N SER A 569 -51.27 -31.74 9.37
CA SER A 569 -51.11 -30.30 9.28
C SER A 569 -50.50 -29.76 10.57
N VAL A 570 -49.65 -28.74 10.45
CA VAL A 570 -49.05 -28.03 11.59
C VAL A 570 -49.42 -26.56 11.48
N GLU A 571 -49.88 -25.94 12.57
CA GLU A 571 -50.30 -24.54 12.56
C GLU A 571 -49.10 -23.60 12.34
N GLU A 572 -47.95 -23.96 12.90
CA GLU A 572 -46.68 -23.26 12.73
C GLU A 572 -45.96 -23.71 11.45
N ARG A 573 -45.13 -22.83 10.86
CA ARG A 573 -44.34 -23.12 9.65
C ARG A 573 -43.15 -24.06 9.93
N LEU A 574 -43.44 -25.23 10.48
CA LEU A 574 -42.46 -26.24 10.86
C LEU A 574 -42.36 -27.33 9.78
N ARG A 575 -41.21 -28.01 9.72
CA ARG A 575 -41.03 -29.19 8.86
C ARG A 575 -41.67 -30.39 9.53
N VAL A 576 -42.40 -31.18 8.74
CA VAL A 576 -43.13 -32.36 9.19
C VAL A 576 -42.62 -33.57 8.41
N ASP A 577 -42.02 -34.52 9.11
CA ASP A 577 -41.68 -35.82 8.56
C ASP A 577 -42.67 -36.86 9.11
N VAL A 578 -43.37 -37.57 8.21
CA VAL A 578 -44.45 -38.52 8.55
C VAL A 578 -44.09 -39.91 8.06
N GLU A 579 -43.98 -40.86 8.97
CA GLU A 579 -43.85 -42.28 8.68
C GLU A 579 -45.17 -43.00 8.97
N VAL A 580 -45.65 -43.82 8.03
CA VAL A 580 -46.94 -44.52 8.14
C VAL A 580 -46.74 -46.02 7.94
N GLU A 581 -47.02 -46.80 8.97
CA GLU A 581 -47.08 -48.26 8.88
C GLU A 581 -48.48 -48.73 8.46
N ARG A 582 -48.53 -49.71 7.55
CA ARG A 582 -49.78 -50.24 6.98
C ARG A 582 -49.80 -51.77 6.96
N ASP A 583 -50.98 -52.35 7.22
CA ASP A 583 -51.31 -53.75 6.95
C ASP A 583 -52.52 -53.81 6.00
N GLY A 584 -52.26 -54.04 4.71
CA GLY A 584 -53.26 -53.88 3.65
C GLY A 584 -53.73 -52.42 3.53
N ASP A 585 -55.05 -52.20 3.55
CA ASP A 585 -55.66 -50.86 3.50
C ASP A 585 -55.83 -50.22 4.90
N THR A 586 -55.32 -50.85 5.96
CA THR A 586 -55.45 -50.37 7.35
C THR A 586 -54.14 -49.74 7.82
N VAL A 587 -54.19 -48.49 8.27
CA VAL A 587 -53.07 -47.81 8.94
C VAL A 587 -52.88 -48.39 10.34
N THR A 588 -51.68 -48.91 10.64
CA THR A 588 -51.36 -49.57 11.91
C THR A 588 -50.62 -48.68 12.88
N ALA A 589 -49.78 -47.77 12.37
CA ALA A 589 -49.09 -46.75 13.15
C ALA A 589 -48.80 -45.50 12.28
N VAL A 590 -48.78 -44.33 12.93
CA VAL A 590 -48.36 -43.05 12.33
C VAL A 590 -47.37 -42.39 13.26
N ASP A 591 -46.15 -42.19 12.80
CA ASP A 591 -45.10 -41.48 13.55
C ASP A 591 -44.85 -40.14 12.85
N VAL A 592 -45.11 -39.05 13.58
CA VAL A 592 -44.95 -37.68 13.09
C VAL A 592 -43.83 -37.02 13.88
N THR A 593 -42.78 -36.56 13.19
CA THR A 593 -41.73 -35.76 13.80
C THR A 593 -41.81 -34.33 13.28
N VAL A 594 -41.83 -33.36 14.19
CA VAL A 594 -41.85 -31.94 13.88
C VAL A 594 -40.52 -31.30 14.26
N SER A 595 -39.91 -30.59 13.32
CA SER A 595 -38.60 -29.96 13.48
C SER A 595 -38.59 -28.54 12.91
N PRO A 596 -37.68 -27.66 13.38
CA PRO A 596 -37.55 -26.29 12.88
C PRO A 596 -36.93 -26.19 11.48
N GLY A 597 -37.26 -27.08 10.53
CA GLY A 597 -36.57 -27.09 9.24
C GLY A 597 -35.05 -27.19 9.39
N ASP A 598 -34.29 -26.49 8.55
CA ASP A 598 -32.82 -26.45 8.65
C ASP A 598 -32.37 -25.95 10.03
N SER A 599 -31.43 -26.66 10.66
CA SER A 599 -30.77 -26.21 11.91
C SER A 599 -30.08 -24.85 11.73
N ASP A 600 -29.82 -24.10 12.82
CA ASP A 600 -29.05 -22.85 12.75
C ASP A 600 -27.70 -23.03 12.07
N ARG A 601 -27.08 -24.18 12.30
CA ARG A 601 -25.83 -24.55 11.64
C ARG A 601 -26.00 -24.71 10.13
N GLU A 602 -27.11 -25.26 9.67
CA GLU A 602 -27.42 -25.38 8.23
C GLU A 602 -27.80 -24.03 7.63
N ARG A 603 -28.51 -23.16 8.36
CA ARG A 603 -28.78 -21.77 7.94
C ARG A 603 -27.48 -20.97 7.80
N GLN A 604 -26.61 -21.01 8.80
CA GLN A 604 -25.29 -20.35 8.77
C GLN A 604 -24.43 -20.90 7.63
N ARG A 605 -24.38 -22.23 7.47
CA ARG A 605 -23.61 -22.85 6.38
C ARG A 605 -24.14 -22.45 5.01
N ARG A 606 -25.47 -22.36 4.84
CA ARG A 606 -26.08 -21.86 3.60
C ARG A 606 -25.74 -20.41 3.34
N ARG A 607 -25.81 -19.54 4.36
CA ARG A 607 -25.42 -18.14 4.25
C ARG A 607 -23.95 -18.00 3.86
N VAL A 608 -23.05 -18.76 4.49
CA VAL A 608 -21.64 -18.78 4.09
C VAL A 608 -21.48 -19.21 2.64
N ASN A 609 -22.17 -20.26 2.19
CA ASN A 609 -22.09 -20.70 0.80
C ASN A 609 -22.61 -19.64 -0.19
N GLN A 610 -23.68 -18.92 0.18
CA GLN A 610 -24.18 -17.79 -0.61
C GLN A 610 -23.17 -16.64 -0.68
N LEU A 611 -22.48 -16.36 0.43
CA LEU A 611 -21.46 -15.32 0.49
C LEU A 611 -20.23 -15.71 -0.32
N LEU A 612 -19.77 -16.96 -0.23
CA LEU A 612 -18.69 -17.49 -1.06
C LEU A 612 -19.01 -17.30 -2.54
N ASP A 613 -20.21 -17.71 -2.96
CA ASP A 613 -20.69 -17.51 -4.34
C ASP A 613 -20.75 -16.02 -4.72
N ALA A 614 -21.27 -15.16 -3.84
CA ALA A 614 -21.36 -13.73 -4.07
C ALA A 614 -19.98 -13.05 -4.25
N VAL A 615 -18.95 -13.53 -3.56
CA VAL A 615 -17.58 -13.02 -3.72
C VAL A 615 -16.75 -13.79 -4.75
N GLY A 616 -17.35 -14.70 -5.52
CA GLY A 616 -16.67 -15.47 -6.57
C GLY A 616 -15.69 -16.53 -6.05
N LEU A 617 -15.91 -17.06 -4.84
CA LEU A 617 -15.15 -18.17 -4.26
C LEU A 617 -15.91 -19.50 -4.44
N GLU A 618 -15.16 -20.58 -4.69
CA GLU A 618 -15.73 -21.90 -4.83
C GLU A 618 -16.20 -22.45 -3.47
N VAL A 619 -17.32 -23.18 -3.46
CA VAL A 619 -17.82 -23.86 -2.24
C VAL A 619 -16.79 -24.84 -1.65
N GLY A 620 -15.92 -25.41 -2.48
CA GLY A 620 -14.82 -26.28 -2.03
C GLY A 620 -13.75 -25.58 -1.18
N GLN A 621 -13.71 -24.24 -1.21
CA GLN A 621 -12.77 -23.44 -0.41
C GLN A 621 -13.24 -23.25 1.05
N TYR A 622 -14.47 -23.65 1.38
CA TYR A 622 -15.04 -23.52 2.73
C TYR A 622 -14.14 -24.10 3.84
N ASP A 623 -13.51 -25.24 3.59
CA ASP A 623 -12.66 -25.95 4.56
C ASP A 623 -11.16 -25.58 4.45
N ARG A 624 -10.77 -24.67 3.54
CA ARG A 624 -9.37 -24.22 3.39
C ARG A 624 -8.98 -23.22 4.47
N TYR A 625 -7.68 -23.09 4.69
CA TYR A 625 -7.08 -22.10 5.59
C TYR A 625 -6.53 -20.87 4.83
N PRO A 626 -6.36 -19.70 5.49
CA PRO A 626 -5.89 -18.47 4.84
C PRO A 626 -4.55 -18.58 4.09
N HIS A 627 -3.63 -19.43 4.56
CA HIS A 627 -2.32 -19.67 3.92
C HIS A 627 -2.42 -20.53 2.65
N GLU A 628 -3.58 -21.16 2.39
CA GLU A 628 -3.85 -21.96 1.19
C GLU A 628 -4.57 -21.15 0.10
N LEU A 629 -4.73 -19.84 0.29
CA LEU A 629 -5.40 -18.92 -0.61
C LEU A 629 -4.39 -17.93 -1.25
N SER A 630 -4.73 -17.39 -2.41
CA SER A 630 -4.03 -16.23 -2.99
C SER A 630 -4.36 -14.94 -2.23
N GLY A 631 -3.61 -13.85 -2.48
CA GLY A 631 -3.88 -12.53 -1.90
C GLY A 631 -5.31 -12.04 -2.18
N GLY A 632 -5.72 -12.04 -3.46
CA GLY A 632 -7.09 -11.68 -3.86
C GLY A 632 -8.17 -12.60 -3.27
N GLN A 633 -7.90 -13.91 -3.13
CA GLN A 633 -8.83 -14.82 -2.46
C GLN A 633 -8.98 -14.50 -0.97
N ARG A 634 -7.89 -14.16 -0.28
CA ARG A 634 -7.96 -13.70 1.12
C ARG A 634 -8.79 -12.42 1.25
N GLN A 635 -8.61 -11.48 0.32
CA GLN A 635 -9.41 -10.24 0.28
C GLN A 635 -10.90 -10.53 0.12
N ARG A 636 -11.27 -11.41 -0.81
CA ARG A 636 -12.67 -11.88 -1.02
C ARG A 636 -13.25 -12.51 0.24
N VAL A 637 -12.47 -13.26 1.01
CA VAL A 637 -12.90 -13.80 2.32
C VAL A 637 -13.16 -12.67 3.32
N GLY A 638 -12.31 -11.65 3.36
CA GLY A 638 -12.51 -10.44 4.17
C GLY A 638 -13.82 -9.72 3.83
N ILE A 639 -14.09 -9.53 2.53
CA ILE A 639 -15.35 -8.94 2.03
C ILE A 639 -16.55 -9.80 2.41
N ALA A 640 -16.49 -11.12 2.17
CA ALA A 640 -17.56 -12.05 2.55
C ALA A 640 -17.85 -12.04 4.05
N ARG A 641 -16.83 -11.89 4.89
CA ARG A 641 -16.97 -11.74 6.34
C ARG A 641 -17.70 -10.45 6.70
N ALA A 642 -17.34 -9.31 6.10
CA ALA A 642 -18.04 -8.04 6.33
C ALA A 642 -19.52 -8.12 5.93
N LEU A 643 -19.83 -8.79 4.81
CA LEU A 643 -21.20 -8.97 4.33
C LEU A 643 -22.02 -9.99 5.12
N ALA A 644 -21.42 -10.70 6.08
CA ALA A 644 -22.06 -11.85 6.70
C ALA A 644 -23.40 -11.48 7.38
N VAL A 645 -23.47 -10.28 7.95
CA VAL A 645 -24.61 -9.77 8.73
C VAL A 645 -25.54 -8.84 7.96
N ASP A 646 -25.44 -8.78 6.62
CA ASP A 646 -26.24 -7.90 5.75
C ASP A 646 -26.15 -6.41 6.18
N PRO A 647 -24.94 -5.79 6.20
CA PRO A 647 -24.78 -4.41 6.63
C PRO A 647 -25.34 -3.40 5.62
N ASP A 648 -25.70 -2.20 6.09
CA ASP A 648 -26.08 -1.06 5.23
C ASP A 648 -24.86 -0.18 4.88
N PHE A 649 -23.84 -0.15 5.77
CA PHE A 649 -22.63 0.66 5.61
C PHE A 649 -21.36 -0.15 5.82
N ILE A 650 -20.39 0.00 4.92
CA ILE A 650 -19.08 -0.65 5.01
C ILE A 650 -17.96 0.39 4.90
N VAL A 651 -17.04 0.39 5.88
CA VAL A 651 -15.75 1.07 5.75
C VAL A 651 -14.78 0.12 5.08
N ALA A 652 -14.34 0.45 3.86
CA ALA A 652 -13.33 -0.31 3.13
C ALA A 652 -11.96 0.37 3.30
N ASP A 653 -11.16 -0.12 4.23
CA ASP A 653 -9.84 0.43 4.57
C ASP A 653 -8.77 -0.21 3.69
N GLU A 654 -8.35 0.48 2.63
CA GLU A 654 -7.40 0.03 1.62
C GLU A 654 -7.66 -1.40 1.08
N PRO A 655 -8.86 -1.68 0.56
CA PRO A 655 -9.27 -3.04 0.22
C PRO A 655 -8.53 -3.66 -0.97
N VAL A 656 -7.68 -2.89 -1.66
CA VAL A 656 -6.94 -3.31 -2.85
C VAL A 656 -5.43 -3.13 -2.72
N SER A 657 -4.93 -2.63 -1.58
CA SER A 657 -3.50 -2.39 -1.42
C SER A 657 -2.71 -3.71 -1.44
N ALA A 658 -1.48 -3.65 -1.97
CA ALA A 658 -0.59 -4.81 -2.14
C ALA A 658 -1.12 -5.95 -3.01
N LEU A 659 -2.15 -5.71 -3.84
CA LEU A 659 -2.63 -6.62 -4.88
C LEU A 659 -2.09 -6.18 -6.24
N ASP A 660 -1.87 -7.12 -7.18
CA ASP A 660 -1.55 -6.77 -8.56
C ASP A 660 -2.75 -6.16 -9.30
N VAL A 661 -2.48 -5.37 -10.35
CA VAL A 661 -3.47 -4.59 -11.12
C VAL A 661 -4.68 -5.44 -11.55
N SER A 662 -4.46 -6.66 -12.03
CA SER A 662 -5.57 -7.52 -12.45
C SER A 662 -6.44 -7.94 -11.27
N VAL A 663 -5.85 -8.30 -10.13
CA VAL A 663 -6.61 -8.66 -8.93
C VAL A 663 -7.31 -7.44 -8.34
N GLN A 664 -6.67 -6.27 -8.33
CA GLN A 664 -7.30 -5.01 -7.92
C GLN A 664 -8.57 -4.75 -8.72
N ALA A 665 -8.50 -4.82 -10.06
CA ALA A 665 -9.64 -4.65 -10.94
C ALA A 665 -10.79 -5.63 -10.63
N GLN A 666 -10.47 -6.89 -10.32
CA GLN A 666 -11.49 -7.87 -9.91
C GLN A 666 -12.16 -7.51 -8.58
N ILE A 667 -11.42 -6.96 -7.62
CA ILE A 667 -11.96 -6.56 -6.31
C ILE A 667 -12.81 -5.30 -6.45
N LEU A 668 -12.39 -4.32 -7.26
CA LEU A 668 -13.19 -3.11 -7.52
C LEU A 668 -14.52 -3.46 -8.18
N ASN A 669 -14.50 -4.22 -9.27
CA ASN A 669 -15.72 -4.71 -9.92
C ASN A 669 -16.61 -5.50 -8.95
N LEU A 670 -16.02 -6.30 -8.05
CA LEU A 670 -16.77 -7.04 -7.04
C LEU A 670 -17.46 -6.07 -6.05
N LEU A 671 -16.76 -5.04 -5.57
CA LEU A 671 -17.35 -4.07 -4.64
C LEU A 671 -18.52 -3.31 -5.28
N GLU A 672 -18.40 -2.94 -6.56
CA GLU A 672 -19.49 -2.33 -7.33
C GLU A 672 -20.68 -3.29 -7.51
N ASP A 673 -20.43 -4.53 -7.95
CA ASP A 673 -21.48 -5.55 -8.08
C ASP A 673 -22.20 -5.79 -6.74
N LEU A 674 -21.47 -5.74 -5.62
CA LEU A 674 -22.04 -5.86 -4.29
C LEU A 674 -22.85 -4.62 -3.89
N GLN A 675 -22.39 -3.42 -4.26
CA GLN A 675 -23.12 -2.17 -4.05
C GLN A 675 -24.50 -2.24 -4.72
N GLU A 676 -24.53 -2.60 -6.01
CA GLU A 676 -25.75 -2.69 -6.79
C GLU A 676 -26.68 -3.80 -6.27
N ARG A 677 -26.10 -4.96 -5.93
CA ARG A 677 -26.87 -6.14 -5.53
C ARG A 677 -27.46 -6.03 -4.12
N PHE A 678 -26.76 -5.39 -3.20
CA PHE A 678 -27.14 -5.33 -1.78
C PHE A 678 -27.54 -3.92 -1.32
N GLY A 679 -27.38 -2.89 -2.16
CA GLY A 679 -27.69 -1.50 -1.80
C GLY A 679 -26.71 -0.93 -0.77
N LEU A 680 -25.44 -1.33 -0.83
CA LEU A 680 -24.43 -0.97 0.16
C LEU A 680 -24.00 0.49 0.01
N THR A 681 -23.64 1.10 1.13
CA THR A 681 -23.00 2.40 1.19
C THR A 681 -21.55 2.22 1.64
N TYR A 682 -20.61 2.87 0.95
CA TYR A 682 -19.18 2.70 1.23
C TYR A 682 -18.52 3.99 1.70
N LEU A 683 -17.67 3.87 2.73
CA LEU A 683 -16.53 4.78 2.93
C LEU A 683 -15.29 4.06 2.42
N PHE A 684 -14.78 4.47 1.26
CA PHE A 684 -13.65 3.85 0.59
C PHE A 684 -12.36 4.61 0.91
N ILE A 685 -11.48 4.02 1.71
CA ILE A 685 -10.19 4.61 2.08
C ILE A 685 -9.12 4.02 1.17
N ALA A 686 -8.37 4.88 0.48
CA ALA A 686 -7.19 4.46 -0.27
C ALA A 686 -6.15 5.59 -0.34
N HIS A 687 -4.91 5.23 -0.67
CA HIS A 687 -3.86 6.17 -1.02
C HIS A 687 -3.72 6.37 -2.54
N ASP A 688 -4.20 5.42 -3.35
CA ASP A 688 -4.23 5.51 -4.80
C ASP A 688 -5.49 6.23 -5.28
N LEU A 689 -5.29 7.42 -5.84
CA LEU A 689 -6.34 8.27 -6.37
C LEU A 689 -6.95 7.73 -7.68
N SER A 690 -6.21 6.97 -8.49
CA SER A 690 -6.73 6.33 -9.71
C SER A 690 -7.77 5.27 -9.37
N VAL A 691 -7.54 4.51 -8.30
CA VAL A 691 -8.53 3.57 -7.76
C VAL A 691 -9.75 4.31 -7.21
N VAL A 692 -9.54 5.37 -6.44
CA VAL A 692 -10.64 6.14 -5.81
C VAL A 692 -11.50 6.80 -6.89
N ARG A 693 -10.89 7.32 -7.96
CA ARG A 693 -11.57 7.90 -9.10
C ARG A 693 -12.57 6.94 -9.74
N HIS A 694 -12.21 5.67 -9.79
CA HIS A 694 -13.03 4.65 -10.45
C HIS A 694 -14.27 4.27 -9.61
N ILE A 695 -14.13 4.12 -8.30
CA ILE A 695 -15.19 3.56 -7.43
C ILE A 695 -16.04 4.62 -6.72
N SER A 696 -15.50 5.82 -6.47
CA SER A 696 -16.16 6.81 -5.62
C SER A 696 -17.03 7.80 -6.39
N ASP A 697 -18.17 8.17 -5.81
CA ASP A 697 -19.05 9.24 -6.32
C ASP A 697 -18.55 10.64 -5.89
N ARG A 698 -18.02 10.71 -4.66
CA ARG A 698 -17.44 11.90 -4.04
C ARG A 698 -16.13 11.54 -3.35
N ILE A 699 -15.26 12.53 -3.19
CA ILE A 699 -13.95 12.37 -2.55
C ILE A 699 -13.79 13.44 -1.47
N ALA A 700 -13.35 13.01 -0.28
CA ALA A 700 -12.86 13.84 0.79
C ALA A 700 -11.33 13.67 0.91
N VAL A 701 -10.61 14.78 0.81
CA VAL A 701 -9.15 14.83 0.91
C VAL A 701 -8.76 15.19 2.34
N MET A 702 -7.94 14.36 2.97
CA MET A 702 -7.53 14.48 4.36
C MET A 702 -6.04 14.80 4.48
N TYR A 703 -5.70 15.79 5.31
CA TYR A 703 -4.34 16.16 5.66
C TYR A 703 -4.21 16.38 7.18
N LEU A 704 -3.25 15.68 7.81
CA LEU A 704 -2.90 15.83 9.23
C LEU A 704 -4.10 15.93 10.20
N GLY A 705 -5.04 14.97 10.09
CA GLY A 705 -6.20 14.90 10.97
C GLY A 705 -7.44 15.68 10.50
N GLU A 706 -7.35 16.50 9.45
CA GLU A 706 -8.42 17.39 8.98
C GLU A 706 -8.84 17.07 7.55
N ILE A 707 -10.10 17.33 7.20
CA ILE A 707 -10.57 17.31 5.80
C ILE A 707 -10.33 18.69 5.21
N VAL A 708 -9.53 18.74 4.14
CA VAL A 708 -9.14 20.00 3.49
C VAL A 708 -9.94 20.31 2.24
N GLU A 709 -10.58 19.30 1.63
CA GLU A 709 -11.38 19.48 0.42
C GLU A 709 -12.37 18.33 0.26
N VAL A 710 -13.58 18.62 -0.20
CA VAL A 710 -14.59 17.62 -0.55
C VAL A 710 -15.23 18.01 -1.88
N ALA A 711 -15.39 17.08 -2.81
CA ALA A 711 -16.08 17.35 -4.07
C ALA A 711 -16.66 16.08 -4.68
N ARG A 712 -17.42 16.24 -5.75
CA ARG A 712 -17.69 15.13 -6.69
C ARG A 712 -16.38 14.68 -7.33
N THR A 713 -16.26 13.39 -7.60
CA THR A 713 -15.05 12.81 -8.18
C THR A 713 -14.59 13.57 -9.41
N ASP A 714 -15.44 13.71 -10.45
CA ASP A 714 -15.06 14.43 -11.67
C ASP A 714 -14.63 15.88 -11.41
N GLU A 715 -15.32 16.58 -10.51
CA GLU A 715 -15.01 17.98 -10.18
C GLU A 715 -13.67 18.12 -9.43
N LEU A 716 -13.33 17.17 -8.55
CA LEU A 716 -12.06 17.16 -7.84
C LEU A 716 -10.87 16.97 -8.79
N PHE A 717 -11.03 16.08 -9.78
CA PHE A 717 -9.97 15.79 -10.75
C PHE A 717 -9.84 16.89 -11.81
N ASP A 718 -10.95 17.50 -12.24
CA ASP A 718 -10.96 18.56 -13.25
C ASP A 718 -10.54 19.94 -12.70
N ASP A 719 -10.95 20.28 -11.47
CA ASP A 719 -10.73 21.60 -10.85
C ASP A 719 -10.39 21.48 -9.34
N PRO A 720 -9.25 20.87 -8.98
CA PRO A 720 -8.82 20.79 -7.58
C PRO A 720 -8.52 22.17 -7.01
N ARG A 721 -9.18 22.54 -5.91
CA ARG A 721 -9.10 23.88 -5.32
C ARG A 721 -8.01 24.00 -4.26
N HIS A 722 -7.79 22.98 -3.43
CA HIS A 722 -6.79 23.06 -2.36
C HIS A 722 -5.38 22.75 -2.90
N PRO A 723 -4.34 23.54 -2.59
CA PRO A 723 -2.98 23.31 -3.12
C PRO A 723 -2.39 21.93 -2.80
N TYR A 724 -2.76 21.33 -1.67
CA TYR A 724 -2.40 19.94 -1.35
C TYR A 724 -3.08 18.93 -2.29
N THR A 725 -4.35 19.12 -2.63
CA THR A 725 -5.06 18.25 -3.58
C THR A 725 -4.46 18.35 -4.97
N GLN A 726 -4.11 19.56 -5.41
CA GLN A 726 -3.39 19.79 -6.67
C GLN A 726 -2.07 19.00 -6.68
N ALA A 727 -1.30 19.06 -5.60
CA ALA A 727 -0.05 18.32 -5.48
C ALA A 727 -0.26 16.80 -5.48
N LEU A 728 -1.24 16.29 -4.72
CA LEU A 728 -1.59 14.87 -4.70
C LEU A 728 -1.96 14.34 -6.10
N LEU A 729 -2.80 15.07 -6.83
CA LEU A 729 -3.23 14.68 -8.18
C LEU A 729 -2.08 14.73 -9.18
N SER A 730 -1.22 15.75 -9.11
CA SER A 730 -0.05 15.88 -9.98
C SER A 730 1.03 14.80 -9.76
N ALA A 731 0.96 14.08 -8.62
CA ALA A 731 1.89 13.03 -8.26
C ALA A 731 1.42 11.62 -8.70
N ILE A 732 0.22 11.49 -9.27
CA ILE A 732 -0.30 10.21 -9.77
C ILE A 732 0.45 9.84 -11.05
N PRO A 733 1.07 8.64 -11.13
CA PRO A 733 1.67 8.16 -12.39
C PRO A 733 0.59 7.91 -13.44
N GLU A 734 0.76 8.47 -14.62
CA GLU A 734 -0.15 8.25 -15.74
C GLU A 734 0.33 7.04 -16.58
N PRO A 735 -0.55 6.07 -16.91
CA PRO A 735 -0.20 4.93 -17.76
C PRO A 735 -0.15 5.31 -19.25
N ASP A 736 0.36 6.50 -19.56
CA ASP A 736 0.61 7.02 -20.91
C ASP A 736 2.07 7.51 -21.01
N PRO A 737 2.93 6.82 -21.78
CA PRO A 737 4.32 7.23 -21.97
C PRO A 737 4.49 8.60 -22.66
N ALA A 738 3.44 9.15 -23.26
CA ALA A 738 3.44 10.47 -23.88
C ALA A 738 2.99 11.59 -22.92
N ALA A 739 2.54 11.26 -21.71
CA ALA A 739 2.14 12.23 -20.70
C ALA A 739 3.35 13.06 -20.24
N SER A 740 3.12 14.35 -19.97
CA SER A 740 4.16 15.27 -19.55
C SER A 740 4.26 15.30 -18.03
N THR A 741 5.45 15.07 -17.48
CA THR A 741 5.74 15.21 -16.05
C THR A 741 6.11 16.64 -15.63
N ASP A 742 6.27 17.57 -16.58
CA ASP A 742 6.70 18.96 -16.34
C ASP A 742 5.79 19.75 -15.38
N ASP A 743 4.50 19.39 -15.26
CA ASP A 743 3.51 20.10 -14.42
C ASP A 743 3.41 19.52 -12.99
N ARG A 744 4.28 18.56 -12.63
CA ARG A 744 4.28 17.91 -11.30
C ARG A 744 4.65 18.90 -10.19
N ILE A 745 3.84 18.93 -9.13
CA ILE A 745 4.08 19.77 -7.94
C ILE A 745 4.77 18.91 -6.88
N ILE A 746 6.09 19.08 -6.75
CA ILE A 746 6.87 18.39 -5.71
C ILE A 746 6.71 19.12 -4.38
N LEU A 747 6.14 18.43 -3.38
CA LEU A 747 6.03 18.96 -2.02
C LEU A 747 7.32 18.76 -1.24
N GLU A 748 8.05 19.84 -0.99
CA GLU A 748 9.28 19.79 -0.19
C GLU A 748 9.00 19.55 1.30
N GLY A 749 9.90 18.78 1.94
CA GLY A 749 9.87 18.46 3.37
C GLY A 749 8.87 17.36 3.78
N ASP A 750 9.13 16.73 4.93
CA ASP A 750 8.26 15.68 5.49
C ASP A 750 6.93 16.21 6.05
N VAL A 751 5.95 15.31 6.11
CA VAL A 751 4.69 15.53 6.82
C VAL A 751 4.97 15.89 8.29
N PRO A 752 4.44 17.02 8.80
CA PRO A 752 4.60 17.40 10.20
C PRO A 752 4.07 16.34 11.17
N SER A 753 4.61 16.32 12.39
CA SER A 753 4.17 15.38 13.43
C SER A 753 2.75 15.71 13.91
N PRO A 754 1.82 14.72 13.96
CA PRO A 754 0.48 14.91 14.53
C PRO A 754 0.48 15.17 16.05
N ILE A 755 1.64 15.05 16.72
CA ILE A 755 1.81 15.41 18.14
C ILE A 755 1.78 16.93 18.32
N ASN A 756 2.39 17.65 17.39
CA ASN A 756 2.49 19.10 17.40
C ASN A 756 2.18 19.64 15.99
N PRO A 757 0.90 19.60 15.58
CA PRO A 757 0.52 20.07 14.25
C PRO A 757 0.80 21.58 14.11
N PRO A 758 1.08 22.06 12.88
CA PRO A 758 1.27 23.49 12.64
C PRO A 758 0.06 24.33 13.08
N SER A 759 0.30 25.54 13.58
CA SER A 759 -0.77 26.50 13.88
C SER A 759 -1.45 27.01 12.61
N GLY A 760 -2.72 27.40 12.72
CA GLY A 760 -3.51 27.90 11.59
C GLY A 760 -3.83 26.76 10.61
N CYS A 761 -3.51 26.95 9.33
CA CYS A 761 -3.58 25.91 8.31
C CYS A 761 -2.49 24.84 8.54
N HIS A 762 -2.89 23.59 8.77
CA HIS A 762 -1.96 22.47 8.96
C HIS A 762 -1.00 22.26 7.78
N PHE A 763 -1.41 22.60 6.55
CA PHE A 763 -0.60 22.44 5.34
C PHE A 763 0.40 23.58 5.11
N ARG A 764 0.37 24.67 5.90
CA ARG A 764 1.16 25.89 5.62
C ARG A 764 2.67 25.68 5.50
N THR A 765 3.21 24.67 6.17
CA THR A 765 4.65 24.39 6.17
C THR A 765 5.13 23.69 4.90
N ARG A 766 4.21 23.22 4.04
CA ARG A 766 4.51 22.56 2.76
C ARG A 766 3.76 23.20 1.58
N CYS A 767 2.95 24.22 1.85
CA CYS A 767 2.13 24.86 0.83
C CYS A 767 2.98 25.74 -0.09
N PRO A 768 3.04 25.47 -1.41
CA PRO A 768 3.76 26.34 -2.35
C PRO A 768 3.09 27.72 -2.47
N GLN A 769 1.81 27.83 -2.10
CA GLN A 769 0.99 29.04 -2.14
C GLN A 769 0.75 29.65 -0.74
N VAL A 770 1.67 29.44 0.21
CA VAL A 770 1.58 30.06 1.55
C VAL A 770 1.50 31.59 1.44
N ILE A 771 0.49 32.19 2.08
CA ILE A 771 0.12 33.59 1.83
C ILE A 771 0.98 34.54 2.67
N PRO A 772 1.80 35.42 2.06
CA PRO A 772 2.57 36.42 2.79
C PRO A 772 1.67 37.47 3.45
N PRO A 773 2.15 38.15 4.51
CA PRO A 773 1.42 39.26 5.10
C PRO A 773 1.20 40.40 4.09
N GLU A 774 0.04 41.07 4.15
CA GLU A 774 -0.41 42.05 3.13
C GLU A 774 0.58 43.22 2.89
N ASP A 775 1.43 43.54 3.87
CA ASP A 775 2.42 44.62 3.80
C ASP A 775 3.80 44.17 3.30
N LEU A 776 3.94 42.91 2.86
CA LEU A 776 5.17 42.33 2.34
C LEU A 776 5.09 42.12 0.82
N ASP A 777 5.89 42.88 0.07
CA ASP A 777 6.07 42.71 -1.37
C ASP A 777 7.22 41.73 -1.63
N ILE A 778 6.87 40.46 -1.85
CA ILE A 778 7.80 39.35 -2.05
C ILE A 778 7.24 38.37 -3.09
N GLU A 779 8.10 37.81 -3.92
CA GLU A 779 7.71 36.76 -4.85
C GLU A 779 7.41 35.45 -4.09
N GLN A 780 6.42 34.69 -4.56
CA GLN A 780 5.91 33.51 -3.85
C GLN A 780 7.01 32.46 -3.58
N ALA A 781 7.88 32.19 -4.56
CA ALA A 781 8.98 31.25 -4.41
C ALA A 781 10.02 31.73 -3.38
N ALA A 782 10.37 33.01 -3.39
CA ALA A 782 11.28 33.60 -2.42
C ALA A 782 10.70 33.59 -0.99
N TYR A 783 9.38 33.81 -0.85
CA TYR A 783 8.71 33.73 0.44
C TYR A 783 8.69 32.29 0.97
N ARG A 784 8.50 31.29 0.10
CA ARG A 784 8.56 29.87 0.48
C ARG A 784 9.91 29.50 1.09
N GLU A 785 11.03 29.89 0.46
CA GLU A 785 12.38 29.66 0.99
C GLU A 785 12.60 30.33 2.36
N VAL A 786 12.10 31.55 2.54
CA VAL A 786 12.16 32.24 3.84
C VAL A 786 11.37 31.47 4.90
N MET A 787 10.21 30.90 4.54
CA MET A 787 9.42 30.06 5.45
C MET A 787 10.13 28.74 5.78
N ASP A 788 10.86 28.14 4.83
CA ASP A 788 11.71 26.96 5.09
C ASP A 788 12.87 27.27 6.03
N LEU A 789 13.58 28.37 5.77
CA LEU A 789 14.65 28.83 6.65
C LEU A 789 14.11 29.05 8.08
N ARG A 790 12.95 29.70 8.20
CA ARG A 790 12.31 29.93 9.49
C ARG A 790 11.94 28.62 10.19
N GLN A 791 11.38 27.65 9.46
CA GLN A 791 11.05 26.35 10.03
C GLN A 791 12.30 25.60 10.51
N ARG A 792 13.42 25.73 9.79
CA ARG A 792 14.72 25.14 10.19
C ARG A 792 15.26 25.78 11.47
N ILE A 793 15.12 27.10 11.62
CA ILE A 793 15.50 27.82 12.85
C ILE A 793 14.62 27.38 14.02
N GLU A 794 13.29 27.30 13.84
CA GLU A 794 12.36 26.84 14.88
C GLU A 794 12.67 25.41 15.35
N LYS A 795 13.16 24.56 14.44
CA LYS A 795 13.59 23.18 14.74
C LYS A 795 15.05 23.06 15.22
N GLN A 796 15.79 24.16 15.32
CA GLN A 796 17.22 24.19 15.66
C GLN A 796 18.08 23.27 14.78
N SER A 797 17.78 23.30 13.50
CA SER A 797 18.22 22.26 12.56
C SER A 797 19.30 22.74 11.57
N LEU A 798 19.59 24.04 11.52
CA LEU A 798 20.67 24.58 10.68
C LEU A 798 22.05 24.08 11.12
N ASP A 799 22.87 23.63 10.16
CA ASP A 799 24.23 23.16 10.42
C ASP A 799 25.23 24.33 10.50
N VAL A 800 25.22 24.99 11.66
CA VAL A 800 26.14 26.09 11.96
C VAL A 800 27.60 25.62 12.00
N ALA A 801 27.86 24.34 12.27
CA ALA A 801 29.22 23.81 12.33
C ALA A 801 29.82 23.72 10.93
N THR A 802 29.10 23.13 9.98
CA THR A 802 29.53 23.04 8.58
C THR A 802 29.66 24.42 7.95
N ALA A 803 28.69 25.31 8.15
CA ALA A 803 28.78 26.69 7.65
C ALA A 803 30.00 27.45 8.22
N ARG A 804 30.42 27.17 9.47
CA ARG A 804 31.65 27.73 10.04
C ARG A 804 32.90 27.20 9.36
N GLU A 805 32.93 25.93 9.01
CA GLU A 805 34.06 25.31 8.31
C GLU A 805 34.18 25.88 6.88
N GLU A 806 33.09 25.91 6.13
CA GLU A 806 33.05 26.45 4.76
C GLU A 806 33.44 27.94 4.71
N ALA A 807 32.91 28.76 5.63
CA ALA A 807 33.27 30.17 5.74
C ALA A 807 34.76 30.38 6.02
N MET A 808 35.42 29.47 6.75
CA MET A 808 36.88 29.50 6.98
C MET A 808 37.67 29.07 5.73
N GLU A 809 37.19 28.08 4.99
CA GLU A 809 37.84 27.59 3.76
C GLU A 809 37.77 28.60 2.61
N GLY A 810 36.62 29.26 2.41
CA GLY A 810 36.43 30.31 1.41
C GLY A 810 37.40 31.50 1.60
N ARG A 811 37.73 31.82 2.86
CA ARG A 811 38.71 32.86 3.22
C ARG A 811 40.16 32.51 2.91
N GLY A 812 40.46 31.23 2.70
CA GLY A 812 41.79 30.72 2.32
C GLY A 812 42.33 31.27 0.98
N LYS A 813 41.47 31.87 0.13
CA LYS A 813 41.88 32.51 -1.14
C LYS A 813 42.02 34.04 -1.08
N GLN A 814 41.53 34.70 -0.03
CA GLN A 814 41.64 36.16 0.15
C GLN A 814 41.91 36.55 1.61
N ALA A 815 43.07 36.17 2.16
CA ALA A 815 43.53 36.75 3.43
C ALA A 815 45.00 37.18 3.35
N ALA A 816 45.21 38.45 3.01
CA ALA A 816 46.44 39.17 3.34
C ALA A 816 46.19 40.65 3.65
N THR A 817 45.31 40.95 4.61
CA THR A 817 45.42 42.15 5.46
C THR A 817 44.62 41.96 6.75
N VAL A 818 45.34 41.98 7.86
CA VAL A 818 44.83 41.78 9.23
C VAL A 818 44.26 43.10 9.77
N SER A 819 43.02 43.08 10.25
CA SER A 819 42.45 44.03 11.22
C SER A 819 42.20 43.32 12.56
N ALA A 820 42.15 44.08 13.65
CA ALA A 820 42.17 43.60 15.05
C ALA A 820 40.80 43.14 15.60
N ASP A 821 39.86 42.91 14.69
CA ASP A 821 38.42 42.72 14.88
C ASP A 821 37.97 41.38 14.26
N GLY A 822 38.90 40.43 14.14
CA GLY A 822 38.71 39.16 13.42
C GLY A 822 37.46 38.35 13.77
N GLY A 823 36.94 38.49 15.00
CA GLY A 823 35.71 37.82 15.43
C GLY A 823 34.44 38.33 14.72
N THR A 824 34.31 39.64 14.43
CA THR A 824 33.11 40.16 13.75
C THR A 824 33.13 39.89 12.25
N ALA A 825 34.32 39.84 11.65
CA ALA A 825 34.45 39.45 10.25
C ALA A 825 34.10 37.97 10.09
N GLU A 826 34.66 37.08 10.92
CA GLU A 826 34.34 35.64 10.91
C GLU A 826 32.85 35.38 11.09
N HIS A 827 32.23 36.02 12.09
CA HIS A 827 30.79 35.94 12.37
C HIS A 827 29.93 36.26 11.13
N GLY A 828 30.16 37.41 10.48
CA GLY A 828 29.40 37.79 9.29
C GLY A 828 29.56 36.84 8.09
N ALA A 829 30.71 36.16 7.95
CA ALA A 829 30.88 35.19 6.87
C ALA A 829 30.10 33.89 7.09
N VAL A 830 29.90 33.48 8.35
CA VAL A 830 29.05 32.33 8.67
C VAL A 830 27.58 32.65 8.37
N VAL A 831 27.15 33.88 8.70
CA VAL A 831 25.81 34.37 8.36
C VAL A 831 25.61 34.42 6.84
N ASP A 832 26.60 34.95 6.10
CA ASP A 832 26.56 34.98 4.64
C ASP A 832 26.43 33.55 4.06
N GLU A 833 27.21 32.59 4.56
CA GLU A 833 27.16 31.18 4.13
C GLU A 833 25.79 30.55 4.44
N LEU A 834 25.30 30.67 5.68
CA LEU A 834 23.98 30.16 6.06
C LEU A 834 22.86 30.75 5.19
N ARG A 835 22.96 32.02 4.81
CA ARG A 835 21.99 32.66 3.93
C ARG A 835 22.08 32.12 2.51
N GLU A 836 23.29 32.05 1.94
CA GLU A 836 23.52 31.59 0.56
C GLU A 836 23.17 30.11 0.37
N SER A 837 23.35 29.28 1.41
CA SER A 837 23.00 27.85 1.40
C SER A 837 21.50 27.56 1.53
N HIS A 838 20.70 28.56 1.92
CA HIS A 838 19.26 28.37 2.17
C HIS A 838 18.34 29.28 1.38
N LEU A 839 18.87 30.34 0.73
CA LEU A 839 18.08 31.27 -0.08
C LEU A 839 18.73 31.41 -1.46
N SER A 840 18.02 30.96 -2.49
CA SER A 840 18.47 31.07 -3.88
C SER A 840 17.90 32.31 -4.58
N TYR A 841 16.74 32.81 -4.14
CA TYR A 841 16.10 33.98 -4.73
C TYR A 841 16.62 35.30 -4.17
N SER A 842 16.67 36.31 -5.04
CA SER A 842 17.08 37.66 -4.62
C SER A 842 15.98 38.34 -3.81
N LEU A 843 16.31 38.73 -2.57
CA LEU A 843 15.43 39.48 -1.70
C LEU A 843 15.75 40.99 -1.72
N SER A 844 14.80 41.80 -1.27
CA SER A 844 15.05 43.24 -1.10
C SER A 844 16.03 43.46 0.06
N PRO A 845 16.85 44.53 0.03
CA PRO A 845 17.84 44.78 1.09
C PRO A 845 17.24 44.84 2.49
N GLU A 846 16.02 45.36 2.61
CA GLU A 846 15.30 45.46 3.89
C GLU A 846 14.94 44.08 4.47
N LEU A 847 14.65 43.09 3.62
CA LEU A 847 14.34 41.74 4.06
C LEU A 847 15.61 40.94 4.38
N VAL A 848 16.68 41.16 3.61
CA VAL A 848 18.00 40.58 3.90
C VAL A 848 18.48 41.03 5.27
N GLU A 849 18.34 42.31 5.62
CA GLU A 849 18.74 42.81 6.95
C GLU A 849 18.03 42.07 8.10
N VAL A 850 16.74 41.75 7.97
CA VAL A 850 15.97 41.01 8.99
C VAL A 850 16.43 39.55 9.08
N ILE A 851 16.71 38.93 7.94
CA ILE A 851 17.19 37.54 7.88
C ILE A 851 18.59 37.44 8.48
N ASP A 852 19.48 38.36 8.14
CA ASP A 852 20.84 38.43 8.69
C ASP A 852 20.79 38.61 10.21
N GLU A 853 19.92 39.48 10.73
CA GLU A 853 19.72 39.64 12.18
C GLU A 853 19.29 38.32 12.84
N ALA A 854 18.35 37.58 12.24
CA ALA A 854 17.95 36.28 12.76
C ALA A 854 19.09 35.24 12.72
N LEU A 855 19.85 35.18 11.62
CA LEU A 855 20.99 34.28 11.47
C LEU A 855 22.15 34.63 12.42
N GLU A 856 22.34 35.92 12.73
CA GLU A 856 23.29 36.34 13.78
C GLU A 856 22.93 35.70 15.14
N TYR A 857 21.64 35.69 15.50
CA TYR A 857 21.16 35.02 16.71
C TYR A 857 21.35 33.51 16.66
N VAL A 858 21.13 32.86 15.51
CA VAL A 858 21.42 31.43 15.31
C VAL A 858 22.90 31.13 15.57
N VAL A 859 23.81 31.91 15.00
CA VAL A 859 25.26 31.73 15.17
C VAL A 859 25.69 31.95 16.63
N ASP A 860 24.95 32.78 17.36
CA ASP A 860 25.11 33.04 18.81
C ASP A 860 24.37 32.00 19.70
N ASP A 861 23.77 30.96 19.12
CA ASP A 861 23.02 29.88 19.79
C ASP A 861 21.72 30.35 20.50
N ASP A 862 21.14 31.47 20.04
CA ASP A 862 19.87 32.05 20.52
C ASP A 862 18.73 31.82 19.51
N TRP A 863 18.41 30.54 19.29
CA TRP A 863 17.43 30.09 18.30
C TRP A 863 16.01 30.59 18.55
N GLU A 864 15.61 30.72 19.82
CA GLU A 864 14.28 31.21 20.18
C GLU A 864 14.11 32.65 19.73
N HIS A 865 15.12 33.49 19.96
CA HIS A 865 15.06 34.88 19.53
C HIS A 865 15.17 35.04 18.00
N ALA A 866 16.00 34.22 17.34
CA ALA A 866 16.05 34.15 15.88
C ALA A 866 14.68 33.82 15.27
N ALA A 867 13.97 32.84 15.82
CA ALA A 867 12.64 32.46 15.36
C ALA A 867 11.62 33.58 15.57
N ASP A 868 11.69 34.31 16.68
CA ASP A 868 10.81 35.45 16.97
C ASP A 868 11.03 36.61 15.99
N VAL A 869 12.29 36.94 15.65
CA VAL A 869 12.62 37.99 14.66
C VAL A 869 11.99 37.68 13.30
N LEU A 870 12.14 36.44 12.82
CA LEU A 870 11.52 36.04 11.55
C LEU A 870 9.99 35.98 11.64
N ARG A 871 9.43 35.51 12.76
CA ARG A 871 7.98 35.48 12.96
C ARG A 871 7.38 36.88 12.89
N ASP A 872 7.97 37.85 13.57
CA ASP A 872 7.46 39.22 13.62
C ASP A 872 7.34 39.87 12.22
N ARG A 873 8.24 39.52 11.28
CA ARG A 873 8.20 40.07 9.91
C ARG A 873 7.46 39.20 8.91
N PHE A 874 7.63 37.88 8.99
CA PHE A 874 7.25 36.94 7.94
C PHE A 874 6.08 36.01 8.32
N GLU A 875 5.43 36.19 9.47
CA GLU A 875 4.25 35.39 9.83
C GLU A 875 3.14 35.48 8.77
N SER A 876 2.83 34.32 8.19
CA SER A 876 1.86 34.16 7.10
C SER A 876 0.42 34.29 7.58
N VAL A 877 -0.51 34.62 6.68
CA VAL A 877 -1.95 34.57 6.97
C VAL A 877 -2.36 33.15 7.39
N CYS A 878 -1.81 32.15 6.70
CA CYS A 878 -2.05 30.73 6.95
C CYS A 878 -1.55 30.26 8.33
N GLU A 879 -0.66 30.99 8.99
CA GLU A 879 -0.15 30.67 10.33
C GLU A 879 -1.03 31.24 11.45
N ARG A 880 -1.63 32.40 11.20
CA ARG A 880 -2.47 33.14 12.15
C ARG A 880 -3.85 32.52 12.26
N ASP A 881 -4.44 32.21 11.11
CA ASP A 881 -5.85 31.86 10.99
C ASP A 881 -5.98 30.42 10.47
N ALA A 882 -6.86 29.64 11.09
CA ALA A 882 -7.23 28.31 10.60
C ALA A 882 -8.35 28.46 9.56
N PRO A 883 -8.20 27.92 8.34
CA PRO A 883 -9.29 27.91 7.38
C PRO A 883 -10.34 26.87 7.80
N GLU A 884 -11.62 27.21 7.66
CA GLU A 884 -12.72 26.27 7.92
C GLU A 884 -13.21 25.66 6.60
N LEU A 885 -13.59 24.38 6.65
CA LEU A 885 -14.24 23.72 5.52
C LEU A 885 -15.64 24.33 5.34
N GLY A 886 -15.86 24.97 4.19
CA GLY A 886 -17.14 25.63 3.88
C GLY A 886 -18.32 24.65 3.75
N THR A 887 -19.51 25.18 3.43
CA THR A 887 -20.73 24.38 3.19
C THR A 887 -21.19 24.40 1.73
N ALA A 888 -20.33 24.88 0.83
CA ALA A 888 -20.57 24.84 -0.61
C ALA A 888 -20.64 23.39 -1.13
N ASP A 889 -21.00 23.19 -2.40
CA ASP A 889 -21.02 21.86 -3.01
C ASP A 889 -19.60 21.26 -3.18
N HIS A 890 -18.60 22.13 -3.30
CA HIS A 890 -17.18 21.81 -3.41
C HIS A 890 -16.36 22.65 -2.40
N PRO A 891 -16.46 22.36 -1.10
CA PRO A 891 -15.77 23.15 -0.08
C PRO A 891 -14.29 22.76 -0.02
N ALA A 892 -13.43 23.75 0.19
CA ALA A 892 -12.01 23.56 0.48
C ALA A 892 -11.56 24.50 1.60
N ALA A 893 -10.87 23.96 2.60
CA ALA A 893 -10.35 24.72 3.74
C ALA A 893 -9.07 25.47 3.34
N CYS A 894 -9.20 26.52 2.52
CA CYS A 894 -8.08 27.32 2.03
C CYS A 894 -8.37 28.83 2.06
N HIS A 895 -7.43 29.62 2.56
CA HIS A 895 -7.52 31.10 2.58
C HIS A 895 -7.44 31.75 1.20
N LEU A 896 -7.05 31.00 0.16
CA LEU A 896 -7.05 31.49 -1.23
C LEU A 896 -8.46 31.57 -1.82
N LEU A 897 -9.45 30.96 -1.15
CA LEU A 897 -10.81 30.81 -1.62
C LEU A 897 -11.75 31.66 -0.77
N ASP A 898 -12.71 32.30 -1.43
CA ASP A 898 -13.85 32.91 -0.76
C ASP A 898 -14.86 31.78 -0.46
N ASN A 899 -14.80 31.20 0.75
CA ASN A 899 -15.71 30.12 1.19
C ASN A 899 -17.13 30.60 1.50
#